data_AF-A0AAJ8JW35-F1
#
_entry.id   AF-A0AAJ8JW35-F1
#
_cell.length_a   1.000
_cell.length_b   1.000
_cell.length_c   1.000
_cell.angle_alpha   90.00
_cell.angle_beta   90.00
_cell.angle_gamma   90.00
#
_symmetry.space_group_name_H-M   'P 1'
#
loop_
_entity.id
_entity.type
_entity.pdbx_description
1 polymer ?
#
loop_
_entity_poly.entity_id
_entity_poly.type
_entity_poly.pdbx_seq_one_letter_code
_entity_poly.pdbx_strand_id
1 'polypeptide(L)'
;MAKIASDIRRTFPRTDEVVVSYIAGLVEDEDEEEEDIVNMTKGMLSGGPSSEDNTRAIDDFMIRLLEYLEAQSTKRVRKSTTATKLDKTIHMRSQAMSATIAMSGAVDLESNTKGQASRVDLNKLAKAEAKLKAKIEKRAKRNDLYQGSKLIDMQKKQQSYEEMFMKVNPLDLSGAAKGKSKDIQLSNIDVNFGSNRILSGATLSMAYGRRYGLIGRNGIGKSTLLRHMALREVPIPTHISVLYVEQEIAGDSTTALDSVLQADVWRHKFITEEKELNIKLEDLEKAASKEGLLGEEKEAIDKEKEDILSRIGEVQKTLIDMEAETGPARAGVLLAGLGFSEEDQKKPTGSFSGGWRMRLALARALFVKPDLLMLDEPSNMLDLNAIAWLEDYLQTWSSTLLVVSHDRAFLDAVATDIVHQHNQRLDYYKGNFTQFYATKMERAKNQRKEYETQLQYRQHLQAYIDRWRYNAARAAQAQSKIKILEKLPELEPPEEADSESFKFPDPEKISPPLLQLDEATFGYSADKIILKNVNIDVTLESRIAVIGPNGAGKSTMIKLLTGDLQPMTGRATHNSRCRIAYFTQHFVNQLDMTVSPVTFLQAKFPGKTEQEYRSHLGSFGITGLTGLQKIDTLSGGQKARVAFAVLSMTKPHILLLDEPSNHLDIEGIDALIEAIKVFKGGVISISHDERFITNTSNQLWVCADAKVTKFLGDVEEYKKIVTQELQAKLKP
;
A
#
# COMPACT_ATOMS: atom_id res chain seq x y z
N MET A 1 0.83 -45.12 21.64
CA MET A 1 0.68 -46.04 20.51
C MET A 1 -0.01 -47.34 20.89
N ALA A 2 0.65 -48.30 21.54
CA ALA A 2 0.16 -49.69 21.60
C ALA A 2 -1.18 -49.91 22.35
N LYS A 3 -1.46 -49.13 23.40
CA LYS A 3 -2.66 -49.34 24.25
C LYS A 3 -3.94 -48.81 23.60
N ILE A 4 -3.91 -47.60 23.03
CA ILE A 4 -5.05 -47.00 22.31
C ILE A 4 -5.30 -47.71 20.99
N ALA A 5 -4.25 -48.02 20.23
CA ALA A 5 -4.40 -48.76 18.97
C ALA A 5 -5.03 -50.15 19.19
N SER A 6 -4.70 -50.83 20.30
CA SER A 6 -5.32 -52.10 20.69
C SER A 6 -6.79 -51.94 21.08
N ASP A 7 -7.12 -50.86 21.82
CA ASP A 7 -8.51 -50.61 22.24
C ASP A 7 -9.41 -50.25 21.04
N ILE A 8 -8.92 -49.43 20.09
CA ILE A 8 -9.62 -49.14 18.83
C ILE A 8 -9.87 -50.42 18.03
N ARG A 9 -8.88 -51.32 17.95
CA ARG A 9 -9.03 -52.61 17.23
C ARG A 9 -10.06 -53.53 17.90
N ARG A 10 -10.20 -53.44 19.22
CA ARG A 10 -11.18 -54.23 19.99
C ARG A 10 -12.59 -53.69 19.82
N THR A 11 -12.79 -52.37 19.84
CA THR A 11 -14.12 -51.77 19.65
C THR A 11 -14.55 -51.68 18.19
N PHE A 12 -13.60 -51.45 17.27
CA PHE A 12 -13.85 -51.27 15.84
C PHE A 12 -12.92 -52.16 15.02
N PRO A 13 -13.21 -53.47 14.91
CA PRO A 13 -12.35 -54.44 14.24
C PRO A 13 -12.24 -54.25 12.72
N ARG A 14 -13.07 -53.39 12.12
CA ARG A 14 -13.09 -53.09 10.67
C ARG A 14 -12.43 -51.75 10.31
N THR A 15 -11.86 -51.03 11.26
CA THR A 15 -11.18 -49.74 11.00
C THR A 15 -9.83 -49.97 10.33
N ASP A 16 -9.54 -49.20 9.28
CA ASP A 16 -8.28 -49.26 8.53
C ASP A 16 -7.07 -48.96 9.44
N GLU A 17 -5.98 -49.70 9.25
CA GLU A 17 -4.75 -49.58 10.04
C GLU A 17 -4.12 -48.19 9.91
N VAL A 18 -4.33 -47.52 8.78
CA VAL A 18 -3.91 -46.12 8.58
C VAL A 18 -4.64 -45.18 9.54
N VAL A 19 -5.95 -45.35 9.72
CA VAL A 19 -6.76 -44.51 10.62
C VAL A 19 -6.42 -44.81 12.09
N VAL A 20 -6.23 -46.08 12.44
CA VAL A 20 -5.83 -46.49 13.80
C VAL A 20 -4.45 -45.92 14.16
N SER A 21 -3.49 -45.96 13.24
CA SER A 21 -2.15 -45.42 13.47
C SER A 21 -2.12 -43.90 13.55
N TYR A 22 -2.96 -43.22 12.77
CA TYR A 22 -3.12 -41.78 12.80
C TYR A 22 -3.71 -41.29 14.13
N ILE A 23 -4.85 -41.87 14.56
CA ILE A 23 -5.48 -41.52 15.85
C ILE A 23 -4.53 -41.81 17.03
N ALA A 24 -3.81 -42.93 17.00
CA ALA A 24 -2.86 -43.26 18.04
C ALA A 24 -1.68 -42.27 18.11
N GLY A 25 -1.27 -41.72 16.96
CA GLY A 25 -0.25 -40.68 16.87
C GLY A 25 -0.75 -39.33 17.35
N LEU A 26 -1.99 -38.98 17.02
CA LEU A 26 -2.67 -37.76 17.45
C LEU A 26 -2.70 -37.64 18.98
N VAL A 27 -3.05 -38.74 19.67
CA VAL A 27 -3.11 -38.81 21.14
C VAL A 27 -1.73 -38.76 21.81
N GLU A 28 -0.64 -38.97 21.07
CA GLU A 28 0.72 -38.82 21.59
C GLU A 28 1.35 -37.46 21.28
N ASP A 29 0.73 -36.64 20.42
CA ASP A 29 1.24 -35.31 20.12
C ASP A 29 1.05 -34.40 21.35
N GLU A 30 2.11 -33.71 21.77
CA GLU A 30 2.09 -32.88 22.98
C GLU A 30 1.59 -31.46 22.71
N ASP A 31 1.51 -31.08 21.44
CA ASP A 31 1.17 -29.73 20.98
C ASP A 31 -0.31 -29.57 20.58
N GLU A 32 -1.12 -30.65 20.58
CA GLU A 32 -2.56 -30.59 20.26
C GLU A 32 -3.45 -30.54 21.51
N GLU A 33 -4.53 -29.75 21.44
CA GLU A 33 -5.49 -29.57 22.52
C GLU A 33 -6.40 -30.81 22.68
N GLU A 34 -6.75 -31.18 23.92
CA GLU A 34 -7.52 -32.39 24.20
C GLU A 34 -8.89 -32.40 23.50
N GLU A 35 -9.54 -31.24 23.37
CA GLU A 35 -10.82 -31.10 22.66
C GLU A 35 -10.68 -31.37 21.15
N ASP A 36 -9.59 -30.92 20.53
CA ASP A 36 -9.33 -31.13 19.10
C ASP A 36 -9.06 -32.61 18.80
N ILE A 37 -8.27 -33.28 19.65
CA ILE A 37 -7.98 -34.72 19.55
C ILE A 37 -9.28 -35.52 19.60
N VAL A 38 -10.19 -35.17 20.52
CA VAL A 38 -11.48 -35.82 20.71
C VAL A 38 -12.40 -35.60 19.50
N ASN A 39 -12.49 -34.37 19.00
CA ASN A 39 -13.33 -34.02 17.86
C ASN A 39 -12.86 -34.69 16.57
N MET A 40 -11.55 -34.67 16.29
CA MET A 40 -10.98 -35.33 15.11
C MET A 40 -11.14 -36.85 15.20
N THR A 41 -10.92 -37.45 16.36
CA THR A 41 -11.09 -38.90 16.57
C THR A 41 -12.54 -39.32 16.36
N LYS A 42 -13.52 -38.56 16.90
CA LYS A 42 -14.94 -38.83 16.69
C LYS A 42 -15.33 -38.69 15.22
N GLY A 43 -14.85 -37.66 14.53
CA GLY A 43 -15.07 -37.46 13.11
C GLY A 43 -14.56 -38.64 12.26
N MET A 44 -13.33 -39.08 12.49
CA MET A 44 -12.72 -40.19 11.74
C MET A 44 -13.38 -41.54 11.99
N LEU A 45 -13.79 -41.82 13.23
CA LEU A 45 -14.47 -43.08 13.56
C LEU A 45 -15.95 -43.09 13.12
N SER A 46 -16.61 -41.92 13.08
CA SER A 46 -17.98 -41.80 12.57
C SER A 46 -18.09 -41.88 11.04
N GLY A 47 -17.05 -41.46 10.31
CA GLY A 47 -16.99 -41.54 8.85
C GLY A 47 -16.45 -42.86 8.28
N GLY A 48 -16.06 -43.81 9.14
CA GLY A 48 -15.50 -45.10 8.73
C GLY A 48 -16.55 -46.16 8.35
N PRO A 49 -16.15 -47.27 7.72
CA PRO A 49 -17.06 -48.34 7.23
C PRO A 49 -17.81 -49.13 8.32
N SER A 50 -17.73 -48.69 9.59
CA SER A 50 -18.40 -49.29 10.76
C SER A 50 -19.58 -48.44 11.26
N SER A 51 -19.98 -47.41 10.50
CA SER A 51 -20.86 -46.33 10.96
C SER A 51 -22.32 -46.71 11.14
N GLU A 52 -22.81 -47.77 10.50
CA GLU A 52 -24.26 -48.03 10.43
C GLU A 52 -24.87 -48.67 11.69
N ASP A 53 -24.09 -49.21 12.63
CA ASP A 53 -24.65 -49.91 13.82
C ASP A 53 -23.99 -49.60 15.19
N ASN A 54 -23.14 -48.58 15.31
CA ASN A 54 -22.27 -48.48 16.50
C ASN A 54 -22.05 -47.09 17.13
N THR A 55 -23.06 -46.21 17.11
CA THR A 55 -22.99 -44.90 17.81
C THR A 55 -22.71 -45.03 19.31
N ARG A 56 -23.30 -46.03 19.98
CA ARG A 56 -23.03 -46.29 21.41
C ARG A 56 -21.59 -46.74 21.67
N ALA A 57 -21.02 -47.56 20.78
CA ALA A 57 -19.64 -48.00 20.91
C ALA A 57 -18.64 -46.84 20.69
N ILE A 58 -19.00 -45.87 19.85
CA ILE A 58 -18.22 -44.64 19.65
C ILE A 58 -18.25 -43.82 20.93
N ASP A 59 -19.43 -43.53 21.49
CA ASP A 59 -19.53 -42.73 22.71
C ASP A 59 -18.83 -43.40 23.90
N ASP A 60 -18.95 -44.73 24.08
CA ASP A 60 -18.23 -45.51 25.10
C ASP A 60 -16.69 -45.51 24.88
N PHE A 61 -16.24 -45.44 23.63
CA PHE A 61 -14.81 -45.29 23.33
C PHE A 61 -14.32 -43.86 23.60
N MET A 62 -15.11 -42.84 23.28
CA MET A 62 -14.76 -41.43 23.51
C MET A 62 -14.62 -41.13 25.01
N ILE A 63 -15.48 -41.72 25.86
CA ILE A 63 -15.35 -41.59 27.33
C ILE A 63 -14.01 -42.17 27.82
N ARG A 64 -13.62 -43.35 27.32
CA ARG A 64 -12.33 -43.96 27.67
C ARG A 64 -11.13 -43.21 27.10
N LEU A 65 -11.29 -42.56 25.95
CA LEU A 65 -10.27 -41.70 25.35
C LEU A 65 -10.03 -40.45 26.21
N LEU A 66 -11.09 -39.81 26.69
CA LEU A 66 -11.02 -38.68 27.61
C LEU A 66 -10.32 -39.06 28.93
N GLU A 67 -10.70 -40.18 29.55
CA GLU A 67 -10.00 -40.68 30.75
C GLU A 67 -8.51 -40.95 30.50
N TYR A 68 -8.15 -41.39 29.29
CA TYR A 68 -6.76 -41.64 28.92
C TYR A 68 -5.97 -40.34 28.74
N LEU A 69 -6.56 -39.30 28.15
CA LEU A 69 -5.97 -37.98 27.98
C LEU A 69 -5.76 -37.29 29.35
N GLU A 70 -6.75 -37.33 30.23
CA GLU A 70 -6.65 -36.79 31.60
C GLU A 70 -5.58 -37.52 32.45
N ALA A 71 -5.44 -38.84 32.27
CA ALA A 71 -4.38 -39.60 32.93
C ALA A 71 -2.97 -39.28 32.40
N GLN A 72 -2.86 -38.77 31.16
CA GLN A 72 -1.60 -38.28 30.61
C GLN A 72 -1.28 -36.86 31.08
N SER A 73 -2.27 -35.97 31.15
CA SER A 73 -2.07 -34.59 31.63
C SER A 73 -1.61 -34.57 33.10
N THR A 74 -2.16 -35.43 33.96
CA THR A 74 -1.72 -35.60 35.36
C THR A 74 -0.28 -36.17 35.48
N LYS A 75 0.18 -37.00 34.55
CA LYS A 75 1.59 -37.42 34.46
C LYS A 75 2.51 -36.31 33.93
N ARG A 76 2.03 -35.44 33.05
CA ARG A 76 2.77 -34.26 32.55
C ARG A 76 3.02 -33.25 33.68
N VAL A 77 2.05 -33.01 34.57
CA VAL A 77 2.22 -32.13 35.74
C VAL A 77 3.30 -32.64 36.70
N ARG A 78 3.36 -33.96 36.96
CA ARG A 78 4.38 -34.56 37.84
C ARG A 78 5.82 -34.49 37.31
N LYS A 79 6.02 -34.40 35.98
CA LYS A 79 7.35 -34.21 35.37
C LYS A 79 7.86 -32.77 35.45
N SER A 80 6.97 -31.78 35.55
CA SER A 80 7.35 -30.36 35.67
C SER A 80 7.92 -29.99 37.05
N THR A 81 7.59 -30.75 38.10
CA THR A 81 8.02 -30.47 39.49
C THR A 81 9.42 -30.98 39.85
N THR A 82 10.16 -31.60 38.92
CA THR A 82 11.56 -32.00 39.13
C THR A 82 12.50 -31.31 38.13
N ALA A 83 12.57 -29.98 38.21
CA ALA A 83 13.65 -29.21 37.61
C ALA A 83 14.53 -28.66 38.74
N THR A 84 15.75 -29.18 38.85
CA THR A 84 16.77 -28.76 39.81
C THR A 84 17.24 -27.34 39.53
N LYS A 85 17.21 -26.48 40.56
CA LYS A 85 17.81 -25.13 40.55
C LYS A 85 19.29 -25.19 40.17
N LEU A 86 19.70 -24.40 39.18
CA LEU A 86 21.09 -24.11 38.88
C LEU A 86 21.43 -22.71 39.43
N ASP A 87 22.08 -22.72 40.59
CA ASP A 87 22.78 -21.57 41.17
C ASP A 87 24.14 -21.42 40.46
N LYS A 88 24.27 -20.39 39.62
CA LYS A 88 25.47 -19.52 39.45
C LYS A 88 25.34 -18.69 38.18
N THR A 89 25.25 -17.38 38.37
CA THR A 89 25.39 -16.33 37.36
C THR A 89 26.82 -16.27 36.81
N ILE A 90 26.99 -16.36 35.49
CA ILE A 90 28.25 -15.96 34.82
C ILE A 90 27.94 -14.79 33.90
N HIS A 91 28.36 -13.60 34.33
CA HIS A 91 28.61 -12.46 33.46
C HIS A 91 29.82 -12.77 32.57
N MET A 92 29.72 -12.52 31.26
CA MET A 92 30.89 -12.22 30.43
C MET A 92 30.56 -11.07 29.48
N ARG A 93 31.04 -9.88 29.85
CA ARG A 93 31.31 -8.77 28.95
C ARG A 93 32.80 -8.46 29.08
N SER A 94 33.63 -9.19 28.35
CA SER A 94 34.99 -8.74 28.05
C SER A 94 35.55 -9.51 26.86
N GLN A 95 35.83 -8.72 25.82
CA GLN A 95 36.84 -8.90 24.79
C GLN A 95 36.52 -9.77 23.56
N ALA A 96 36.82 -9.10 22.45
CA ALA A 96 36.66 -9.47 21.05
C ALA A 96 37.82 -10.36 20.57
N MET A 97 37.53 -11.13 19.50
CA MET A 97 38.37 -11.41 18.29
C MET A 97 39.83 -11.85 18.53
N SER A 98 40.40 -12.93 17.99
CA SER A 98 40.18 -13.72 16.77
C SER A 98 41.20 -14.89 16.76
N ALA A 99 41.08 -15.77 15.76
CA ALA A 99 42.13 -16.57 15.11
C ALA A 99 42.13 -18.10 15.32
N THR A 100 41.53 -18.76 14.33
CA THR A 100 42.12 -19.86 13.52
C THR A 100 43.47 -20.43 13.94
N ILE A 101 43.45 -21.74 14.24
CA ILE A 101 44.36 -22.81 13.80
C ILE A 101 45.77 -22.35 13.35
N ALA A 102 46.78 -22.61 14.20
CA ALA A 102 48.12 -23.05 13.79
C ALA A 102 48.89 -23.66 14.98
N MET A 103 49.26 -24.94 14.82
CA MET A 103 50.42 -25.68 15.33
C MET A 103 50.97 -25.41 16.76
N SER A 104 51.04 -26.50 17.54
CA SER A 104 52.28 -27.17 18.01
C SER A 104 52.26 -27.57 19.49
N GLY A 105 52.77 -28.78 19.77
CA GLY A 105 53.32 -29.13 21.08
C GLY A 105 52.44 -30.01 21.96
N ALA A 106 52.70 -31.31 21.87
CA ALA A 106 52.25 -32.32 22.82
C ALA A 106 52.83 -32.08 24.23
N VAL A 107 52.01 -32.23 25.27
CA VAL A 107 52.41 -32.81 26.56
C VAL A 107 51.19 -33.56 27.15
N ASP A 108 51.36 -34.87 27.30
CA ASP A 108 50.45 -35.80 27.97
C ASP A 108 50.34 -35.51 29.47
N LEU A 109 49.16 -35.77 30.05
CA LEU A 109 49.08 -36.32 31.40
C LEU A 109 47.79 -37.15 31.56
N GLU A 110 47.94 -38.46 31.48
CA GLU A 110 46.94 -39.44 31.89
C GLU A 110 46.64 -39.34 33.39
N SER A 111 45.37 -39.44 33.79
CA SER A 111 44.95 -40.38 34.84
C SER A 111 43.42 -40.44 35.05
N ASN A 112 42.92 -41.65 34.79
CA ASN A 112 41.87 -42.39 35.50
C ASN A 112 40.35 -42.10 35.31
N THR A 113 39.78 -43.02 34.53
CA THR A 113 38.67 -43.95 34.88
C THR A 113 37.22 -43.46 34.85
N LYS A 114 36.46 -43.81 33.80
CA LYS A 114 35.57 -45.01 33.72
C LYS A 114 34.65 -44.86 32.51
N GLY A 115 34.52 -45.95 31.74
CA GLY A 115 33.87 -45.95 30.44
C GLY A 115 32.36 -45.78 30.46
N GLN A 116 31.86 -45.08 29.44
CA GLN A 116 30.66 -45.46 28.70
C GLN A 116 30.84 -44.95 27.27
N ALA A 117 31.20 -45.85 26.35
CA ALA A 117 31.19 -45.55 24.93
C ALA A 117 29.71 -45.37 24.52
N SER A 118 29.31 -44.13 24.24
CA SER A 118 28.04 -43.85 23.58
C SER A 118 28.13 -44.40 22.15
N ARG A 119 27.66 -45.64 21.96
CA ARG A 119 27.35 -46.16 20.63
C ARG A 119 26.21 -45.30 20.07
N VAL A 120 26.57 -44.33 19.25
CA VAL A 120 25.61 -43.54 18.48
C VAL A 120 25.05 -44.47 17.42
N ASP A 121 23.75 -44.80 17.53
CA ASP A 121 23.02 -45.55 16.51
C ASP A 121 23.09 -44.77 15.18
N LEU A 122 23.98 -45.20 14.29
CA LEU A 122 24.21 -44.57 12.97
C LEU A 122 22.90 -44.45 12.17
N ASN A 123 21.97 -45.39 12.36
CA ASN A 123 20.65 -45.38 11.72
C ASN A 123 19.71 -44.28 12.26
N LYS A 124 19.82 -43.93 13.55
CA LYS A 124 19.02 -42.84 14.14
C LYS A 124 19.59 -41.49 13.75
N LEU A 125 20.92 -41.39 13.66
CA LEU A 125 21.59 -40.17 13.21
C LEU A 125 21.31 -39.89 11.73
N ALA A 126 21.35 -40.92 10.87
CA ALA A 126 20.96 -40.81 9.47
C ALA A 126 19.48 -40.42 9.28
N LYS A 127 18.57 -40.94 10.11
CA LYS A 127 17.16 -40.52 10.11
C LYS A 127 16.97 -39.07 10.58
N ALA A 128 17.74 -38.62 11.57
CA ALA A 128 17.71 -37.24 12.05
C ALA A 128 18.26 -36.27 11.00
N GLU A 129 19.37 -36.61 10.35
CA GLU A 129 19.94 -35.84 9.24
C GLU A 129 19.00 -35.80 8.04
N ALA A 130 18.37 -36.91 7.66
CA ALA A 130 17.37 -36.95 6.58
C ALA A 130 16.15 -36.07 6.90
N LYS A 131 15.67 -36.06 8.16
CA LYS A 131 14.58 -35.18 8.60
C LYS A 131 14.99 -33.70 8.55
N LEU A 132 16.22 -33.37 8.96
CA LEU A 132 16.76 -32.02 8.88
C LEU A 132 16.90 -31.57 7.42
N LYS A 133 17.42 -32.43 6.55
CA LYS A 133 17.57 -32.18 5.12
C LYS A 133 16.20 -31.97 4.45
N ALA A 134 15.20 -32.79 4.77
CA ALA A 134 13.83 -32.61 4.28
C ALA A 134 13.15 -31.34 4.81
N LYS A 135 13.42 -30.93 6.07
CA LYS A 135 12.94 -29.65 6.61
C LYS A 135 13.61 -28.45 5.92
N ILE A 136 14.91 -28.53 5.67
CA ILE A 136 15.67 -27.50 4.94
C ILE A 136 15.19 -27.41 3.50
N GLU A 137 14.96 -28.54 2.83
CA GLU A 137 14.46 -28.59 1.44
C GLU A 137 13.01 -28.08 1.33
N LYS A 138 12.14 -28.37 2.30
CA LYS A 138 10.80 -27.77 2.37
C LYS A 138 10.84 -26.25 2.60
N ARG A 139 11.79 -25.75 3.42
CA ARG A 139 12.01 -24.31 3.61
C ARG A 139 12.60 -23.65 2.35
N ALA A 140 13.51 -24.34 1.66
CA ALA A 140 14.07 -23.89 0.38
C ALA A 140 12.98 -23.82 -0.70
N LYS A 141 12.14 -24.85 -0.84
CA LYS A 141 10.97 -24.83 -1.75
C LYS A 141 9.98 -23.71 -1.45
N ARG A 142 9.74 -23.36 -0.17
CA ARG A 142 8.92 -22.19 0.22
C ARG A 142 9.57 -20.85 -0.17
N ASN A 143 10.91 -20.75 -0.08
CA ASN A 143 11.64 -19.57 -0.51
C ASN A 143 11.73 -19.47 -2.04
N ASP A 144 11.84 -20.59 -2.75
CA ASP A 144 11.83 -20.64 -4.23
C ASP A 144 10.46 -20.29 -4.80
N LEU A 145 9.35 -20.64 -4.12
CA LEU A 145 8.02 -20.13 -4.44
C LEU A 145 7.94 -18.60 -4.33
N TYR A 146 8.64 -18.02 -3.34
CA TYR A 146 8.68 -16.57 -3.11
C TYR A 146 9.55 -15.84 -4.15
N GLN A 147 10.66 -16.45 -4.59
CA GLN A 147 11.47 -15.97 -5.70
C GLN A 147 10.77 -16.18 -7.06
N GLY A 148 10.03 -17.28 -7.21
CA GLY A 148 9.21 -17.58 -8.38
C GLY A 148 8.11 -16.54 -8.58
N SER A 149 7.43 -16.09 -7.53
CA SER A 149 6.48 -14.97 -7.61
C SER A 149 7.15 -13.64 -7.99
N LYS A 150 8.36 -13.34 -7.48
CA LYS A 150 9.14 -12.16 -7.91
C LYS A 150 9.60 -12.26 -9.37
N LEU A 151 9.95 -13.46 -9.84
CA LEU A 151 10.35 -13.74 -11.22
C LEU A 151 9.15 -13.69 -12.18
N ILE A 152 7.97 -14.14 -11.76
CA ILE A 152 6.71 -14.02 -12.52
C ILE A 152 6.27 -12.55 -12.57
N ASP A 153 6.40 -11.78 -11.48
CA ASP A 153 6.18 -10.34 -11.49
C ASP A 153 7.21 -9.60 -12.38
N MET A 154 8.47 -10.05 -12.41
CA MET A 154 9.50 -9.52 -13.32
C MET A 154 9.25 -9.90 -14.78
N GLN A 155 8.79 -11.12 -15.07
CA GLN A 155 8.42 -11.56 -16.42
C GLN A 155 7.14 -10.89 -16.93
N LYS A 156 6.14 -10.66 -16.05
CA LYS A 156 4.97 -9.83 -16.37
C LYS A 156 5.33 -8.37 -16.61
N LYS A 157 6.33 -7.83 -15.89
CA LYS A 157 6.90 -6.49 -16.14
C LYS A 157 7.69 -6.37 -17.45
N GLN A 158 8.05 -7.48 -18.09
CA GLN A 158 8.74 -7.49 -19.39
C GLN A 158 7.79 -7.58 -20.59
N GLN A 159 6.48 -7.74 -20.37
CA GLN A 159 5.51 -7.57 -21.46
C GLN A 159 5.41 -6.08 -21.81
N SER A 160 5.48 -5.77 -23.11
CA SER A 160 5.28 -4.39 -23.57
C SER A 160 3.90 -3.89 -23.09
N TYR A 161 3.82 -2.65 -22.62
CA TYR A 161 2.56 -2.00 -22.22
C TYR A 161 1.46 -2.19 -23.28
N GLU A 162 1.84 -2.19 -24.56
CA GLU A 162 0.96 -2.41 -25.71
C GLU A 162 0.36 -3.83 -25.74
N GLU A 163 1.17 -4.86 -25.47
CA GLU A 163 0.70 -6.26 -25.44
C GLU A 163 -0.27 -6.49 -24.26
N MET A 164 0.05 -5.90 -23.10
CA MET A 164 -0.84 -5.96 -21.93
C MET A 164 -2.16 -5.25 -22.22
N PHE A 165 -2.11 -4.03 -22.76
CA PHE A 165 -3.31 -3.25 -23.06
C PHE A 165 -4.23 -3.96 -24.07
N MET A 166 -3.65 -4.57 -25.11
CA MET A 166 -4.42 -5.30 -26.14
C MET A 166 -5.05 -6.60 -25.61
N LYS A 167 -4.34 -7.30 -24.71
CA LYS A 167 -4.86 -8.49 -24.05
C LYS A 167 -6.01 -8.15 -23.09
N VAL A 168 -5.91 -7.02 -22.41
CA VAL A 168 -6.92 -6.53 -21.47
C VAL A 168 -8.10 -5.91 -22.21
N ASN A 169 -7.89 -5.16 -23.30
CA ASN A 169 -8.94 -4.47 -24.04
C ASN A 169 -8.97 -4.93 -25.52
N PRO A 170 -9.47 -6.14 -25.81
CA PRO A 170 -9.67 -6.55 -27.20
C PRO A 170 -10.71 -5.63 -27.85
N LEU A 171 -10.43 -5.11 -29.05
CA LEU A 171 -11.45 -4.50 -29.88
C LEU A 171 -12.42 -5.61 -30.26
N ASP A 172 -13.55 -5.65 -29.59
CA ASP A 172 -14.68 -6.45 -30.05
C ASP A 172 -15.27 -5.73 -31.26
N LEU A 173 -14.71 -6.02 -32.46
CA LEU A 173 -15.23 -5.59 -33.76
C LEU A 173 -16.60 -6.22 -34.07
N SER A 174 -17.01 -7.20 -33.27
CA SER A 174 -18.36 -7.75 -33.33
C SER A 174 -19.32 -6.72 -32.74
N GLY A 175 -20.36 -6.33 -33.48
CA GLY A 175 -21.42 -5.42 -33.00
C GLY A 175 -22.18 -5.88 -31.74
N ALA A 176 -21.73 -6.93 -31.04
CA ALA A 176 -22.26 -7.51 -29.83
C ALA A 176 -22.10 -6.63 -28.56
N ALA A 177 -21.31 -5.56 -28.63
CA ALA A 177 -21.16 -4.58 -27.55
C ALA A 177 -22.19 -3.43 -27.60
N LYS A 178 -22.84 -3.19 -28.75
CA LYS A 178 -23.89 -2.15 -28.88
C LYS A 178 -25.14 -2.58 -28.14
N GLY A 179 -25.34 -2.03 -26.93
CA GLY A 179 -26.56 -2.20 -26.12
C GLY A 179 -26.38 -2.97 -24.81
N LYS A 180 -25.19 -3.49 -24.50
CA LYS A 180 -24.89 -4.05 -23.17
C LYS A 180 -24.69 -2.91 -22.16
N SER A 181 -25.18 -3.09 -20.93
CA SER A 181 -24.91 -2.13 -19.86
C SER A 181 -23.40 -2.01 -19.62
N LYS A 182 -22.95 -0.78 -19.40
CA LYS A 182 -21.57 -0.46 -18.99
C LYS A 182 -21.41 -0.42 -17.46
N ASP A 183 -22.44 -0.83 -16.73
CA ASP A 183 -22.37 -0.96 -15.27
C ASP A 183 -21.51 -2.17 -14.88
N ILE A 184 -20.71 -2.01 -13.83
CA ILE A 184 -19.83 -3.03 -13.29
C ILE A 184 -20.44 -3.52 -11.98
N GLN A 185 -20.81 -4.80 -11.94
CA GLN A 185 -21.27 -5.46 -10.72
C GLN A 185 -20.36 -6.65 -10.44
N LEU A 186 -19.64 -6.55 -9.34
CA LEU A 186 -18.67 -7.53 -8.90
C LEU A 186 -19.14 -8.04 -7.53
N SER A 187 -19.60 -9.29 -7.48
CA SER A 187 -20.04 -9.94 -6.26
C SER A 187 -18.97 -10.90 -5.74
N ASN A 188 -18.84 -11.01 -4.41
CA ASN A 188 -17.94 -11.96 -3.74
C ASN A 188 -16.48 -11.86 -4.20
N ILE A 189 -15.94 -10.64 -4.17
CA ILE A 189 -14.53 -10.37 -4.44
C ILE A 189 -13.71 -10.80 -3.23
N ASP A 190 -12.89 -11.82 -3.43
CA ASP A 190 -11.84 -12.25 -2.52
C ASP A 190 -10.49 -11.87 -3.12
N VAL A 191 -9.75 -10.98 -2.46
CA VAL A 191 -8.41 -10.57 -2.89
C VAL A 191 -7.44 -10.91 -1.77
N ASN A 192 -6.44 -11.72 -2.11
CA ASN A 192 -5.39 -12.14 -1.20
C ASN A 192 -4.03 -11.73 -1.78
N PHE A 193 -3.17 -11.13 -0.95
CA PHE A 193 -1.80 -10.82 -1.33
C PHE A 193 -0.84 -11.51 -0.37
N GLY A 194 -0.14 -12.54 -0.87
CA GLY A 194 0.70 -13.41 -0.05
C GLY A 194 -0.12 -14.11 1.05
N SER A 195 0.21 -13.84 2.31
CA SER A 195 -0.50 -14.37 3.49
C SER A 195 -1.63 -13.46 4.00
N ASN A 196 -1.75 -12.24 3.48
CA ASN A 196 -2.69 -11.25 3.99
C ASN A 196 -3.95 -11.23 3.13
N ARG A 197 -5.11 -11.39 3.79
CA ARG A 197 -6.42 -11.21 3.15
C ARG A 197 -6.72 -9.72 3.07
N ILE A 198 -6.87 -9.19 1.85
CA ILE A 198 -7.14 -7.77 1.57
C ILE A 198 -8.64 -7.51 1.52
N LEU A 199 -9.40 -8.39 0.87
CA LEU A 199 -10.86 -8.36 0.81
C LEU A 199 -11.41 -9.78 1.00
N SER A 200 -12.54 -9.89 1.69
CA SER A 200 -13.27 -11.14 1.87
C SER A 200 -14.76 -10.95 1.60
N GLY A 201 -15.29 -11.62 0.58
CA GLY A 201 -16.69 -11.57 0.18
C GLY A 201 -17.18 -10.17 -0.17
N ALA A 202 -16.29 -9.28 -0.61
CA ALA A 202 -16.65 -7.88 -0.84
C ALA A 202 -17.50 -7.75 -2.12
N THR A 203 -18.45 -6.81 -2.11
CA THR A 203 -19.26 -6.50 -3.30
C THR A 203 -18.86 -5.12 -3.80
N LEU A 204 -18.71 -4.97 -5.12
CA LEU A 204 -18.42 -3.71 -5.79
C LEU A 204 -19.36 -3.47 -6.95
N SER A 205 -20.24 -2.48 -6.79
CA SER A 205 -21.16 -2.03 -7.83
C SER A 205 -20.81 -0.61 -8.23
N MET A 206 -20.43 -0.44 -9.49
CA MET A 206 -20.14 0.84 -10.10
C MET A 206 -21.08 1.05 -11.29
N ALA A 207 -21.87 2.12 -11.26
CA ALA A 207 -22.72 2.50 -12.38
C ALA A 207 -21.93 3.35 -13.39
N TYR A 208 -22.30 3.26 -14.66
CA TYR A 208 -21.66 4.02 -15.71
C TYR A 208 -21.82 5.54 -15.53
N GLY A 209 -20.74 6.29 -15.76
CA GLY A 209 -20.73 7.76 -15.66
C GLY A 209 -20.70 8.31 -14.23
N ARG A 210 -20.53 7.44 -13.22
CA ARG A 210 -20.30 7.84 -11.83
C ARG A 210 -18.81 7.92 -11.51
N ARG A 211 -18.49 8.73 -10.50
CA ARG A 211 -17.11 8.99 -10.05
C ARG A 211 -16.96 8.49 -8.62
N TYR A 212 -16.24 7.39 -8.47
CA TYR A 212 -16.04 6.69 -7.21
C TYR A 212 -14.70 7.10 -6.59
N GLY A 213 -14.73 7.55 -5.33
CA GLY A 213 -13.54 7.76 -4.51
C GLY A 213 -13.29 6.55 -3.62
N LEU A 214 -12.19 5.83 -3.81
CA LEU A 214 -11.79 4.71 -2.96
C LEU A 214 -10.87 5.20 -1.83
N ILE A 215 -11.32 5.03 -0.59
CA ILE A 215 -10.66 5.53 0.62
C ILE A 215 -10.40 4.38 1.58
N GLY A 216 -9.23 4.38 2.22
CA GLY A 216 -8.88 3.41 3.26
C GLY A 216 -7.47 3.69 3.80
N ARG A 217 -7.13 3.08 4.94
CA ARG A 217 -5.81 3.20 5.58
C ARG A 217 -4.70 2.70 4.64
N ASN A 218 -3.50 3.22 4.83
CA ASN A 218 -2.34 2.79 4.04
C ASN A 218 -1.95 1.35 4.35
N GLY A 219 -1.72 0.57 3.28
CA GLY A 219 -1.37 -0.86 3.40
C GLY A 219 -2.57 -1.82 3.48
N ILE A 220 -3.81 -1.34 3.39
CA ILE A 220 -5.00 -2.20 3.36
C ILE A 220 -5.20 -2.90 1.99
N GLY A 221 -4.46 -2.47 0.96
CA GLY A 221 -4.46 -3.13 -0.36
C GLY A 221 -5.23 -2.41 -1.48
N LYS A 222 -5.45 -1.09 -1.39
CA LYS A 222 -6.13 -0.27 -2.43
C LYS A 222 -5.49 -0.42 -3.81
N SER A 223 -4.18 -0.15 -3.91
CA SER A 223 -3.42 -0.32 -5.17
C SER A 223 -3.42 -1.76 -5.67
N THR A 224 -3.40 -2.73 -4.75
CA THR A 224 -3.50 -4.15 -5.09
C THR A 224 -4.85 -4.47 -5.70
N LEU A 225 -5.96 -3.97 -5.13
CA LEU A 225 -7.30 -4.12 -5.70
C LEU A 225 -7.37 -3.55 -7.12
N LEU A 226 -6.86 -2.32 -7.33
CA LEU A 226 -6.83 -1.70 -8.65
C LEU A 226 -6.00 -2.52 -9.65
N ARG A 227 -4.85 -3.07 -9.24
CA ARG A 227 -4.03 -3.94 -10.08
C ARG A 227 -4.76 -5.23 -10.46
N HIS A 228 -5.44 -5.89 -9.51
CA HIS A 228 -6.23 -7.09 -9.79
C HIS A 228 -7.41 -6.80 -10.73
N MET A 229 -8.01 -5.62 -10.62
CA MET A 229 -9.04 -5.15 -11.55
C MET A 229 -8.45 -4.87 -12.95
N ALA A 230 -7.29 -4.21 -13.03
CA ALA A 230 -6.61 -3.91 -14.29
C ALA A 230 -6.20 -5.18 -15.05
N LEU A 231 -5.71 -6.19 -14.31
CA LEU A 231 -5.34 -7.50 -14.87
C LEU A 231 -6.55 -8.40 -15.16
N ARG A 232 -7.78 -7.94 -14.86
CA ARG A 232 -9.03 -8.71 -14.98
C ARG A 232 -8.99 -10.05 -14.21
N GLU A 233 -8.23 -10.12 -13.12
CA GLU A 233 -8.30 -11.24 -12.18
C GLU A 233 -9.61 -11.20 -11.39
N VAL A 234 -10.15 -10.00 -11.18
CA VAL A 234 -11.54 -9.76 -10.80
C VAL A 234 -12.39 -9.77 -12.09
N PRO A 235 -13.54 -10.47 -12.14
CA PRO A 235 -14.30 -10.70 -13.36
C PRO A 235 -15.01 -9.43 -13.85
N ILE A 236 -14.27 -8.56 -14.55
CA ILE A 236 -14.82 -7.38 -15.23
C ILE A 236 -15.30 -7.79 -16.63
N PRO A 237 -16.49 -7.36 -17.07
CA PRO A 237 -16.99 -7.64 -18.41
C PRO A 237 -16.02 -7.22 -19.52
N THR A 238 -15.85 -8.08 -20.53
CA THR A 238 -14.80 -7.88 -21.55
C THR A 238 -15.03 -6.70 -22.48
N HIS A 239 -16.29 -6.28 -22.63
CA HIS A 239 -16.69 -5.13 -23.45
C HIS A 239 -16.42 -3.77 -22.79
N ILE A 240 -15.99 -3.75 -21.54
CA ILE A 240 -15.64 -2.53 -20.81
C ILE A 240 -14.14 -2.30 -20.95
N SER A 241 -13.77 -1.17 -21.56
CA SER A 241 -12.37 -0.76 -21.64
C SER A 241 -11.89 -0.28 -20.27
N VAL A 242 -10.84 -0.93 -19.75
CA VAL A 242 -10.25 -0.61 -18.44
C VAL A 242 -8.86 -0.05 -18.66
N LEU A 243 -8.58 1.09 -18.02
CA LEU A 243 -7.23 1.63 -17.97
C LEU A 243 -6.85 1.96 -16.53
N TYR A 244 -5.65 1.53 -16.17
CA TYR A 244 -5.08 1.73 -14.85
C TYR A 244 -3.75 2.47 -14.95
N VAL A 245 -3.58 3.50 -14.12
CA VAL A 245 -2.35 4.28 -14.03
C VAL A 245 -1.62 3.90 -12.75
N GLU A 246 -0.63 3.01 -12.85
CA GLU A 246 0.06 2.37 -11.71
C GLU A 246 1.29 3.14 -11.17
N GLN A 247 1.46 4.42 -11.52
CA GLN A 247 2.63 5.25 -11.20
C GLN A 247 3.90 4.99 -12.05
N GLU A 248 4.62 6.08 -12.29
CA GLU A 248 5.88 6.29 -13.03
C GLU A 248 6.13 5.41 -14.28
N ILE A 249 6.01 6.03 -15.46
CA ILE A 249 6.47 5.44 -16.72
C ILE A 249 8.00 5.57 -16.79
N ALA A 250 8.69 4.50 -17.21
CA ALA A 250 10.11 4.57 -17.53
C ALA A 250 10.32 5.56 -18.69
N GLY A 251 11.28 6.48 -18.54
CA GLY A 251 11.53 7.47 -19.57
C GLY A 251 12.27 6.86 -20.77
N ASP A 252 11.77 7.11 -21.96
CA ASP A 252 12.31 6.63 -23.24
C ASP A 252 12.80 7.81 -24.11
N SER A 253 13.26 7.51 -25.32
CA SER A 253 13.68 8.52 -26.31
C SER A 253 12.51 9.18 -27.05
N THR A 254 11.29 8.68 -26.89
CA THR A 254 10.07 9.24 -27.50
C THR A 254 9.79 10.64 -26.96
N THR A 255 9.23 11.52 -27.79
CA THR A 255 8.81 12.85 -27.33
C THR A 255 7.59 12.74 -26.41
N ALA A 256 7.39 13.73 -25.54
CA ALA A 256 6.22 13.74 -24.66
C ALA A 256 4.90 13.73 -25.45
N LEU A 257 4.81 14.51 -26.53
CA LEU A 257 3.63 14.52 -27.40
C LEU A 257 3.38 13.16 -28.06
N ASP A 258 4.40 12.56 -28.66
CA ASP A 258 4.25 11.27 -29.35
C ASP A 258 3.92 10.15 -28.37
N SER A 259 4.46 10.19 -27.15
CA SER A 259 4.15 9.21 -26.10
C SER A 259 2.66 9.25 -25.70
N VAL A 260 2.03 10.43 -25.70
CA VAL A 260 0.57 10.57 -25.50
C VAL A 260 -0.20 10.01 -26.68
N LEU A 261 0.23 10.30 -27.91
CA LEU A 261 -0.45 9.79 -29.12
C LEU A 261 -0.35 8.27 -29.24
N GLN A 262 0.77 7.67 -28.83
CA GLN A 262 1.01 6.23 -28.78
C GLN A 262 0.21 5.52 -27.66
N ALA A 263 -0.32 6.25 -26.68
CA ALA A 263 -1.15 5.65 -25.64
C ALA A 263 -2.43 5.05 -26.19
N ASP A 264 -2.97 5.64 -27.25
CA ASP A 264 -4.05 5.06 -28.03
C ASP A 264 -3.47 4.02 -29.00
N VAL A 265 -3.30 2.81 -28.47
CA VAL A 265 -2.70 1.67 -29.17
C VAL A 265 -3.47 1.35 -30.45
N TRP A 266 -4.79 1.49 -30.44
CA TRP A 266 -5.63 1.21 -31.59
C TRP A 266 -5.45 2.26 -32.68
N ARG A 267 -5.47 3.55 -32.34
CA ARG A 267 -5.15 4.62 -33.30
C ARG A 267 -3.76 4.45 -33.89
N HIS A 268 -2.75 4.16 -33.07
CA HIS A 268 -1.39 3.95 -33.56
C HIS A 268 -1.34 2.77 -34.54
N LYS A 269 -1.97 1.65 -34.18
CA LYS A 269 -2.03 0.44 -35.01
C LYS A 269 -2.72 0.69 -36.36
N PHE A 270 -3.85 1.41 -36.37
CA PHE A 270 -4.56 1.72 -37.60
C PHE A 270 -3.78 2.68 -38.50
N ILE A 271 -3.05 3.65 -37.94
CA ILE A 271 -2.16 4.53 -38.70
C ILE A 271 -0.97 3.74 -39.27
N THR A 272 -0.39 2.80 -38.52
CA THR A 272 0.68 1.94 -39.04
C THR A 272 0.15 0.99 -40.12
N GLU A 273 -1.03 0.42 -39.93
CA GLU A 273 -1.70 -0.45 -40.90
C GLU A 273 -2.01 0.32 -42.19
N GLU A 274 -2.54 1.55 -42.10
CA GLU A 274 -2.78 2.41 -43.26
C GLU A 274 -1.48 2.69 -44.03
N LYS A 275 -0.38 3.02 -43.34
CA LYS A 275 0.93 3.23 -43.98
C LYS A 275 1.44 1.98 -44.68
N GLU A 276 1.35 0.82 -44.02
CA GLU A 276 1.77 -0.46 -44.62
C GLU A 276 0.94 -0.83 -45.84
N LEU A 277 -0.39 -0.63 -45.78
CA LEU A 277 -1.30 -0.88 -46.90
C LEU A 277 -1.02 0.07 -48.07
N ASN A 278 -0.73 1.35 -47.80
CA ASN A 278 -0.34 2.31 -48.84
C ASN A 278 1.00 1.94 -49.51
N ILE A 279 2.00 1.48 -48.74
CA ILE A 279 3.26 1.01 -49.31
C ILE A 279 3.03 -0.22 -50.19
N LYS A 280 2.22 -1.19 -49.73
CA LYS A 280 1.84 -2.37 -50.53
C LYS A 280 1.09 -1.98 -51.81
N LEU A 281 0.20 -1.00 -51.73
CA LEU A 281 -0.53 -0.48 -52.88
C LEU A 281 0.43 0.14 -53.91
N GLU A 282 1.38 0.97 -53.47
CA GLU A 282 2.41 1.54 -54.36
C GLU A 282 3.28 0.47 -55.01
N ASP A 283 3.65 -0.58 -54.27
CA ASP A 283 4.47 -1.68 -54.78
C ASP A 283 3.72 -2.53 -55.81
N LEU A 284 2.41 -2.78 -55.59
CA LEU A 284 1.54 -3.45 -56.55
C LEU A 284 1.31 -2.61 -57.81
N GLU A 285 1.19 -1.28 -57.68
CA GLU A 285 1.09 -0.38 -58.84
C GLU A 285 2.38 -0.39 -59.67
N LYS A 286 3.54 -0.39 -59.01
CA LYS A 286 4.84 -0.55 -59.70
C LYS A 286 4.95 -1.91 -60.37
N ALA A 287 4.48 -2.98 -59.74
CA ALA A 287 4.46 -4.33 -60.32
C ALA A 287 3.54 -4.42 -61.55
N ALA A 288 2.35 -3.83 -61.48
CA ALA A 288 1.38 -3.77 -62.58
C ALA A 288 1.90 -2.95 -63.78
N SER A 289 2.83 -2.01 -63.55
CA SER A 289 3.43 -1.17 -64.59
C SER A 289 4.64 -1.77 -65.31
N LYS A 290 5.14 -2.95 -64.90
CA LYS A 290 6.23 -3.65 -65.63
C LYS A 290 5.72 -4.20 -66.97
N GLU A 291 6.43 -3.90 -68.06
CA GLU A 291 6.13 -4.45 -69.38
C GLU A 291 6.38 -5.97 -69.40
N GLY A 292 5.35 -6.76 -69.75
CA GLY A 292 5.46 -8.21 -69.99
C GLY A 292 4.52 -9.12 -69.18
N LEU A 293 3.66 -8.60 -68.30
CA LEU A 293 2.72 -9.43 -67.53
C LEU A 293 1.57 -9.99 -68.39
N LEU A 294 1.29 -11.28 -68.22
CA LEU A 294 0.19 -12.02 -68.86
C LEU A 294 -1.14 -11.77 -68.12
N GLY A 295 -2.27 -11.97 -68.82
CA GLY A 295 -3.62 -11.58 -68.35
C GLY A 295 -4.03 -12.16 -66.98
N GLU A 296 -3.65 -13.39 -66.66
CA GLU A 296 -3.99 -14.01 -65.37
C GLU A 296 -3.22 -13.39 -64.19
N GLU A 297 -1.95 -13.01 -64.37
CA GLU A 297 -1.16 -12.33 -63.33
C GLU A 297 -1.67 -10.91 -63.10
N LYS A 298 -2.14 -10.24 -64.16
CA LYS A 298 -2.71 -8.89 -64.07
C LYS A 298 -4.06 -8.88 -63.33
N GLU A 299 -4.93 -9.86 -63.62
CA GLU A 299 -6.21 -10.02 -62.90
C GLU A 299 -6.02 -10.37 -61.41
N ALA A 300 -4.97 -11.13 -61.07
CA ALA A 300 -4.64 -11.42 -59.67
C ALA A 300 -4.18 -10.16 -58.92
N ILE A 301 -3.33 -9.35 -59.53
CA ILE A 301 -2.86 -8.07 -58.97
C ILE A 301 -4.02 -7.07 -58.81
N ASP A 302 -4.94 -7.01 -59.78
CA ASP A 302 -6.10 -6.12 -59.71
C ASP A 302 -7.07 -6.51 -58.58
N LYS A 303 -7.27 -7.82 -58.32
CA LYS A 303 -8.06 -8.29 -57.17
C LYS A 303 -7.41 -7.96 -55.83
N GLU A 304 -6.10 -8.21 -55.70
CA GLU A 304 -5.37 -7.90 -54.47
C GLU A 304 -5.36 -6.38 -54.19
N LYS A 305 -5.30 -5.56 -55.24
CA LYS A 305 -5.47 -4.11 -55.16
C LYS A 305 -6.86 -3.72 -54.68
N GLU A 306 -7.92 -4.34 -55.19
CA GLU A 306 -9.29 -4.08 -54.75
C GLU A 306 -9.51 -4.45 -53.27
N ASP A 307 -8.97 -5.57 -52.82
CA ASP A 307 -9.01 -6.01 -51.41
C ASP A 307 -8.28 -5.02 -50.49
N ILE A 308 -7.09 -4.56 -50.89
CA ILE A 308 -6.30 -3.55 -50.13
C ILE A 308 -7.06 -2.22 -50.07
N LEU A 309 -7.66 -1.77 -51.18
CA LEU A 309 -8.43 -0.52 -51.22
C LEU A 309 -9.66 -0.60 -50.32
N SER A 310 -10.37 -1.74 -50.31
CA SER A 310 -11.47 -2.01 -49.39
C SER A 310 -11.01 -1.91 -47.93
N ARG A 311 -9.87 -2.55 -47.60
CA ARG A 311 -9.29 -2.51 -46.26
C ARG A 311 -8.85 -1.10 -45.84
N ILE A 312 -8.21 -0.34 -46.73
CA ILE A 312 -7.86 1.07 -46.48
C ILE A 312 -9.12 1.88 -46.21
N GLY A 313 -10.20 1.69 -46.97
CA GLY A 313 -11.49 2.35 -46.75
C GLY A 313 -12.09 2.04 -45.37
N GLU A 314 -12.02 0.79 -44.91
CA GLU A 314 -12.43 0.41 -43.56
C GLU A 314 -11.58 1.09 -42.48
N VAL A 315 -10.26 1.07 -42.63
CA VAL A 315 -9.30 1.66 -41.68
C VAL A 315 -9.46 3.18 -41.61
N GLN A 316 -9.65 3.86 -42.74
CA GLN A 316 -9.90 5.30 -42.78
C GLN A 316 -11.22 5.65 -42.10
N LYS A 317 -12.27 4.85 -42.32
CA LYS A 317 -13.55 5.04 -41.63
C LYS A 317 -13.39 4.92 -40.11
N THR A 318 -12.66 3.91 -39.62
CA THR A 318 -12.41 3.77 -38.18
C THR A 318 -11.53 4.90 -37.63
N LEU A 319 -10.54 5.38 -38.38
CA LEU A 319 -9.70 6.52 -38.00
C LEU A 319 -10.50 7.83 -37.90
N ILE A 320 -11.48 8.04 -38.80
CA ILE A 320 -12.41 9.18 -38.75
C ILE A 320 -13.31 9.06 -37.51
N ASP A 321 -13.88 7.89 -37.25
CA ASP A 321 -14.71 7.63 -36.07
C ASP A 321 -13.93 7.84 -34.75
N MET A 322 -12.60 7.62 -34.77
CA MET A 322 -11.68 7.87 -33.65
C MET A 322 -11.16 9.31 -33.57
N GLU A 323 -11.57 10.20 -34.48
CA GLU A 323 -11.10 11.59 -34.58
C GLU A 323 -9.56 11.72 -34.67
N ALA A 324 -8.90 10.78 -35.36
CA ALA A 324 -7.45 10.61 -35.29
C ALA A 324 -6.64 11.84 -35.74
N GLU A 325 -7.17 12.66 -36.64
CA GLU A 325 -6.53 13.90 -37.14
C GLU A 325 -6.46 15.01 -36.08
N THR A 326 -7.49 15.14 -35.22
CA THR A 326 -7.49 16.13 -34.12
C THR A 326 -6.64 15.70 -32.93
N GLY A 327 -6.13 14.47 -32.96
CA GLY A 327 -5.35 13.85 -31.89
C GLY A 327 -4.17 14.70 -31.39
N PRO A 328 -3.28 15.23 -32.26
CA PRO A 328 -2.13 16.03 -31.82
C PRO A 328 -2.54 17.32 -31.10
N ALA A 329 -3.56 18.02 -31.58
CA ALA A 329 -4.06 19.23 -30.93
C ALA A 329 -4.67 18.91 -29.55
N ARG A 330 -5.47 17.84 -29.45
CA ARG A 330 -6.04 17.36 -28.18
C ARG A 330 -4.95 16.96 -27.19
N ALA A 331 -3.93 16.22 -27.64
CA ALA A 331 -2.81 15.82 -26.78
C ALA A 331 -2.00 17.03 -26.30
N GLY A 332 -1.78 18.03 -27.16
CA GLY A 332 -1.12 19.27 -26.80
C GLY A 332 -1.88 20.06 -25.73
N VAL A 333 -3.21 20.17 -25.83
CA VAL A 333 -4.05 20.83 -24.80
C VAL A 333 -3.99 20.10 -23.47
N LEU A 334 -4.04 18.76 -23.46
CA LEU A 334 -3.93 17.95 -22.23
C LEU A 334 -2.57 18.13 -21.57
N LEU A 335 -1.49 18.11 -22.35
CA LEU A 335 -0.13 18.33 -21.87
C LEU A 335 0.04 19.75 -21.33
N ALA A 336 -0.47 20.76 -22.02
CA ALA A 336 -0.46 22.14 -21.57
C ALA A 336 -1.21 22.34 -20.24
N GLY A 337 -2.39 21.72 -20.11
CA GLY A 337 -3.18 21.75 -18.87
C GLY A 337 -2.46 21.12 -17.67
N LEU A 338 -1.66 20.08 -17.91
CA LEU A 338 -0.80 19.46 -16.88
C LEU A 338 0.53 20.20 -16.64
N GLY A 339 0.77 21.30 -17.36
CA GLY A 339 1.90 22.19 -17.17
C GLY A 339 3.08 22.01 -18.12
N PHE A 340 2.95 21.22 -19.21
CA PHE A 340 3.99 21.12 -20.24
C PHE A 340 3.93 22.30 -21.21
N SER A 341 5.03 23.05 -21.30
CA SER A 341 5.19 24.07 -22.35
C SER A 341 5.30 23.44 -23.74
N GLU A 342 5.08 24.21 -24.81
CA GLU A 342 5.24 23.72 -26.19
C GLU A 342 6.65 23.20 -26.49
N GLU A 343 7.67 23.78 -25.84
CA GLU A 343 9.04 23.29 -25.94
C GLU A 343 9.23 21.95 -25.21
N ASP A 344 8.62 21.80 -24.03
CA ASP A 344 8.68 20.56 -23.26
C ASP A 344 7.95 19.42 -23.97
N GLN A 345 6.85 19.70 -24.67
CA GLN A 345 6.12 18.69 -25.44
C GLN A 345 7.00 17.98 -26.50
N LYS A 346 8.02 18.67 -27.01
CA LYS A 346 8.98 18.13 -28.00
C LYS A 346 10.20 17.45 -27.35
N LYS A 347 10.38 17.57 -26.04
CA LYS A 347 11.51 16.95 -25.32
C LYS A 347 11.27 15.44 -25.14
N PRO A 348 12.35 14.65 -25.10
CA PRO A 348 12.25 13.20 -24.87
C PRO A 348 11.84 12.89 -23.44
N THR A 349 11.03 11.84 -23.26
CA THR A 349 10.45 11.42 -21.97
C THR A 349 11.52 11.06 -20.92
N GLY A 350 12.68 10.58 -21.35
CA GLY A 350 13.87 10.32 -20.52
C GLY A 350 14.42 11.55 -19.80
N SER A 351 14.26 12.76 -20.35
CA SER A 351 14.79 14.01 -19.76
C SER A 351 13.95 14.54 -18.59
N PHE A 352 12.72 14.07 -18.46
CA PHE A 352 11.79 14.51 -17.42
C PHE A 352 12.06 13.80 -16.09
N SER A 353 11.83 14.53 -14.98
CA SER A 353 11.85 13.97 -13.63
C SER A 353 10.61 13.08 -13.37
N GLY A 354 10.64 12.26 -12.33
CA GLY A 354 9.56 11.30 -12.01
C GLY A 354 8.16 11.93 -11.96
N GLY A 355 8.01 13.09 -11.32
CA GLY A 355 6.71 13.79 -11.27
C GLY A 355 6.20 14.28 -12.63
N TRP A 356 7.10 14.67 -13.53
CA TRP A 356 6.74 15.01 -14.91
C TRP A 356 6.37 13.76 -15.73
N ARG A 357 7.04 12.63 -15.49
CA ARG A 357 6.67 11.34 -16.10
C ARG A 357 5.33 10.82 -15.60
N MET A 358 4.99 11.09 -14.34
CA MET A 358 3.65 10.82 -13.80
C MET A 358 2.59 11.66 -14.51
N ARG A 359 2.84 12.96 -14.71
CA ARG A 359 1.92 13.83 -15.49
C ARG A 359 1.73 13.33 -16.90
N LEU A 360 2.81 12.87 -17.53
CA LEU A 360 2.73 12.23 -18.83
C LEU A 360 1.85 10.97 -18.79
N ALA A 361 1.98 10.14 -17.76
CA ALA A 361 1.13 8.95 -17.58
C ALA A 361 -0.35 9.30 -17.45
N LEU A 362 -0.65 10.37 -16.70
CA LEU A 362 -2.00 10.91 -16.61
C LEU A 362 -2.47 11.45 -17.96
N ALA A 363 -1.65 12.21 -18.69
CA ALA A 363 -1.99 12.71 -20.02
C ALA A 363 -2.33 11.57 -21.00
N ARG A 364 -1.51 10.51 -21.01
CA ARG A 364 -1.74 9.28 -21.77
C ARG A 364 -3.10 8.66 -21.43
N ALA A 365 -3.41 8.55 -20.14
CA ALA A 365 -4.65 7.94 -19.69
C ALA A 365 -5.90 8.77 -20.00
N LEU A 366 -5.81 10.09 -19.82
CA LEU A 366 -6.89 11.02 -20.15
C LEU A 366 -7.14 11.12 -21.66
N PHE A 367 -6.11 10.90 -22.48
CA PHE A 367 -6.22 10.90 -23.95
C PHE A 367 -7.03 9.70 -24.47
N VAL A 368 -6.79 8.49 -23.92
CA VAL A 368 -7.44 7.24 -24.35
C VAL A 368 -8.95 7.22 -24.07
N LYS A 369 -9.43 7.92 -23.04
CA LYS A 369 -10.85 7.96 -22.65
C LYS A 369 -11.51 6.57 -22.49
N PRO A 370 -11.03 5.73 -21.57
CA PRO A 370 -11.62 4.41 -21.29
C PRO A 370 -13.03 4.51 -20.67
N ASP A 371 -13.77 3.40 -20.69
CA ASP A 371 -15.06 3.26 -20.00
C ASP A 371 -14.91 3.24 -18.48
N LEU A 372 -13.84 2.61 -17.98
CA LEU A 372 -13.41 2.64 -16.58
C LEU A 372 -11.97 3.20 -16.51
N LEU A 373 -11.84 4.41 -15.98
CA LEU A 373 -10.56 5.01 -15.65
C LEU A 373 -10.24 4.79 -14.17
N MET A 374 -9.11 4.16 -13.88
CA MET A 374 -8.62 3.93 -12.52
C MET A 374 -7.34 4.74 -12.26
N LEU A 375 -7.39 5.64 -11.27
CA LEU A 375 -6.28 6.51 -10.89
C LEU A 375 -5.83 6.18 -9.46
N ASP A 376 -4.55 5.85 -9.28
CA ASP A 376 -3.97 5.59 -7.95
C ASP A 376 -3.14 6.79 -7.48
N GLU A 377 -3.71 7.55 -6.54
CA GLU A 377 -3.16 8.76 -5.91
C GLU A 377 -2.56 9.76 -6.91
N PRO A 378 -3.38 10.29 -7.83
CA PRO A 378 -2.91 11.23 -8.85
C PRO A 378 -2.38 12.54 -8.24
N SER A 379 -2.82 12.93 -7.03
CA SER A 379 -2.43 14.18 -6.38
C SER A 379 -0.97 14.24 -5.91
N ASN A 380 -0.35 13.10 -5.56
CA ASN A 380 0.91 13.08 -4.79
C ASN A 380 2.16 13.59 -5.54
N MET A 381 2.07 13.77 -6.86
CA MET A 381 3.18 14.27 -7.68
C MET A 381 2.78 15.47 -8.55
N LEU A 382 1.60 16.02 -8.30
CA LEU A 382 1.06 17.16 -9.04
C LEU A 382 1.24 18.43 -8.21
N ASP A 383 1.54 19.53 -8.92
CA ASP A 383 1.50 20.85 -8.32
C ASP A 383 0.05 21.27 -8.12
N LEU A 384 -0.18 22.23 -7.22
CA LEU A 384 -1.48 22.88 -7.03
C LEU A 384 -2.13 23.33 -8.36
N ASN A 385 -1.34 23.86 -9.30
CA ASN A 385 -1.79 24.27 -10.64
C ASN A 385 -2.35 23.09 -11.45
N ALA A 386 -1.64 21.96 -11.45
CA ALA A 386 -2.02 20.77 -12.22
C ALA A 386 -3.17 20.01 -11.54
N ILE A 387 -3.23 20.01 -10.20
CA ILE A 387 -4.35 19.43 -9.44
C ILE A 387 -5.63 20.21 -9.74
N ALA A 388 -5.60 21.55 -9.67
CA ALA A 388 -6.77 22.38 -9.96
C ALA A 388 -7.32 22.15 -11.38
N TRP A 389 -6.44 22.08 -12.38
CA TRP A 389 -6.84 21.77 -13.75
C TRP A 389 -7.41 20.35 -13.87
N LEU A 390 -6.79 19.37 -13.19
CA LEU A 390 -7.24 17.98 -13.20
C LEU A 390 -8.63 17.83 -12.53
N GLU A 391 -8.88 18.55 -11.43
CA GLU A 391 -10.19 18.62 -10.77
C GLU A 391 -11.27 19.09 -11.74
N ASP A 392 -11.05 20.25 -12.40
CA ASP A 392 -11.99 20.83 -13.36
C ASP A 392 -12.22 19.88 -14.56
N TYR A 393 -11.15 19.24 -15.06
CA TYR A 393 -11.25 18.30 -16.17
C TYR A 393 -12.05 17.04 -15.79
N LEU A 394 -11.76 16.44 -14.63
CA LEU A 394 -12.41 15.22 -14.16
C LEU A 394 -13.88 15.43 -13.76
N GLN A 395 -14.28 16.66 -13.38
CA GLN A 395 -15.70 16.98 -13.17
C GLN A 395 -16.53 16.83 -14.45
N THR A 396 -15.94 17.13 -15.61
CA THR A 396 -16.60 16.99 -16.93
C THR A 396 -16.50 15.57 -17.50
N TRP A 397 -15.88 14.63 -16.78
CA TRP A 397 -15.68 13.27 -17.25
C TRP A 397 -17.01 12.49 -17.32
N SER A 398 -17.32 11.95 -18.50
CA SER A 398 -18.59 11.28 -18.79
C SER A 398 -18.58 9.77 -18.52
N SER A 399 -17.41 9.15 -18.45
CA SER A 399 -17.25 7.71 -18.22
C SER A 399 -17.11 7.39 -16.73
N THR A 400 -17.02 6.11 -16.36
CA THR A 400 -16.81 5.70 -14.97
C THR A 400 -15.39 6.03 -14.54
N LEU A 401 -15.26 6.66 -13.37
CA LEU A 401 -13.98 7.01 -12.76
C LEU A 401 -13.88 6.33 -11.40
N LEU A 402 -12.74 5.70 -11.11
CA LEU A 402 -12.39 5.19 -9.79
C LEU A 402 -11.05 5.80 -9.37
N VAL A 403 -11.09 6.71 -8.40
CA VAL A 403 -9.88 7.38 -7.90
C VAL A 403 -9.58 6.93 -6.49
N VAL A 404 -8.37 6.44 -6.26
CA VAL A 404 -7.79 6.36 -4.92
C VAL A 404 -7.11 7.68 -4.64
N SER A 405 -7.51 8.35 -3.56
CA SER A 405 -6.85 9.58 -3.11
C SER A 405 -6.97 9.71 -1.60
N HIS A 406 -5.95 10.35 -1.00
CA HIS A 406 -5.99 10.82 0.37
C HIS A 406 -6.34 12.31 0.48
N ASP A 407 -6.39 13.01 -0.65
CA ASP A 407 -6.76 14.41 -0.70
C ASP A 407 -8.29 14.56 -0.58
N ARG A 408 -8.70 15.19 0.53
CA ARG A 408 -10.12 15.42 0.84
C ARG A 408 -10.74 16.44 -0.11
N ALA A 409 -10.03 17.52 -0.45
CA ALA A 409 -10.56 18.58 -1.30
C ALA A 409 -10.78 18.06 -2.71
N PHE A 410 -9.81 17.31 -3.23
CA PHE A 410 -9.92 16.64 -4.52
C PHE A 410 -11.10 15.66 -4.56
N LEU A 411 -11.25 14.81 -3.53
CA LEU A 411 -12.36 13.86 -3.46
C LEU A 411 -13.72 14.55 -3.31
N ASP A 412 -13.80 15.67 -2.59
CA ASP A 412 -15.03 16.43 -2.44
C ASP A 412 -15.47 17.08 -3.77
N ALA A 413 -14.49 17.55 -4.57
CA ALA A 413 -14.74 18.17 -5.86
C ALA A 413 -15.08 17.17 -6.97
N VAL A 414 -14.44 16.00 -6.99
CA VAL A 414 -14.54 15.03 -8.10
C VAL A 414 -15.53 13.89 -7.81
N ALA A 415 -15.54 13.34 -6.59
CA ALA A 415 -16.28 12.11 -6.31
C ALA A 415 -17.79 12.35 -6.12
N THR A 416 -18.61 11.49 -6.73
CA THR A 416 -20.06 11.42 -6.52
C THR A 416 -20.45 10.39 -5.47
N ASP A 417 -19.61 9.36 -5.32
CA ASP A 417 -19.81 8.24 -4.42
C ASP A 417 -18.46 7.88 -3.79
N ILE A 418 -18.46 7.53 -2.51
CA ILE A 418 -17.26 7.12 -1.77
C ILE A 418 -17.37 5.64 -1.43
N VAL A 419 -16.31 4.90 -1.76
CA VAL A 419 -16.11 3.51 -1.37
C VAL A 419 -15.08 3.48 -0.24
N HIS A 420 -15.51 3.10 0.96
CA HIS A 420 -14.64 3.01 2.12
C HIS A 420 -14.20 1.56 2.31
N GLN A 421 -12.90 1.30 2.12
CA GLN A 421 -12.28 0.01 2.38
C GLN A 421 -11.82 -0.04 3.84
N HIS A 422 -12.40 -0.96 4.61
CA HIS A 422 -12.02 -1.23 5.99
C HIS A 422 -12.30 -2.70 6.32
N ASN A 423 -11.51 -3.29 7.22
CA ASN A 423 -11.71 -4.66 7.75
C ASN A 423 -12.05 -5.73 6.70
N GLN A 424 -11.32 -5.70 5.57
CA GLN A 424 -11.49 -6.63 4.45
C GLN A 424 -12.85 -6.53 3.73
N ARG A 425 -13.58 -5.42 3.91
CA ARG A 425 -14.87 -5.12 3.30
C ARG A 425 -14.86 -3.78 2.57
N LEU A 426 -15.87 -3.56 1.74
CA LEU A 426 -16.11 -2.32 1.00
C LEU A 426 -17.49 -1.78 1.36
N ASP A 427 -17.54 -0.61 1.96
CA ASP A 427 -18.79 0.10 2.27
C ASP A 427 -19.05 1.22 1.27
N TYR A 428 -20.29 1.31 0.79
CA TYR A 428 -20.71 2.35 -0.16
C TYR A 428 -21.41 3.50 0.54
N TYR A 429 -20.99 4.71 0.20
CA TYR A 429 -21.60 5.96 0.63
C TYR A 429 -21.89 6.81 -0.60
N LYS A 430 -23.13 7.28 -0.72
CA LYS A 430 -23.53 8.22 -1.77
C LYS A 430 -23.24 9.64 -1.28
N GLY A 431 -22.62 10.47 -2.12
CA GLY A 431 -22.27 11.84 -1.79
C GLY A 431 -20.78 12.13 -1.84
N ASN A 432 -20.43 13.38 -1.56
CA ASN A 432 -19.05 13.86 -1.50
C ASN A 432 -18.33 13.38 -0.22
N PHE A 433 -17.02 13.65 -0.13
CA PHE A 433 -16.20 13.25 1.03
C PHE A 433 -16.75 13.80 2.35
N THR A 434 -17.21 15.06 2.36
CA THR A 434 -17.73 15.71 3.56
C THR A 434 -18.98 15.01 4.11
N GLN A 435 -19.93 14.67 3.23
CA GLN A 435 -21.13 13.92 3.60
C GLN A 435 -20.79 12.51 4.10
N PHE A 436 -19.85 11.84 3.43
CA PHE A 436 -19.33 10.54 3.89
C PHE A 436 -18.76 10.63 5.30
N TYR A 437 -17.87 11.59 5.57
CA TYR A 437 -17.20 11.71 6.86
C TYR A 437 -18.20 12.01 7.98
N ALA A 438 -19.16 12.90 7.74
CA ALA A 438 -20.24 13.19 8.68
C ALA A 438 -21.09 11.94 8.99
N THR A 439 -21.49 11.20 7.95
CA THR A 439 -22.28 9.96 8.09
C THR A 439 -21.50 8.88 8.83
N LYS A 440 -20.20 8.72 8.53
CA LYS A 440 -19.31 7.76 9.21
C LYS A 440 -19.19 8.09 10.71
N MET A 441 -18.96 9.36 11.04
CA MET A 441 -18.84 9.82 12.43
C MET A 441 -20.15 9.65 13.21
N GLU A 442 -21.29 9.95 12.57
CA GLU A 442 -22.61 9.76 13.18
C GLU A 442 -22.89 8.27 13.44
N ARG A 443 -22.61 7.39 12.46
CA ARG A 443 -22.72 5.93 12.63
C ARG A 443 -21.83 5.42 13.76
N ALA A 444 -20.57 5.83 13.81
CA ALA A 444 -19.64 5.43 14.86
C ALA A 444 -20.11 5.89 16.26
N LYS A 445 -20.60 7.13 16.37
CA LYS A 445 -21.16 7.66 17.62
C LYS A 445 -22.42 6.91 18.06
N ASN A 446 -23.29 6.55 17.12
CA ASN A 446 -24.51 5.79 17.42
C ASN A 446 -24.17 4.36 17.86
N GLN A 447 -23.26 3.68 17.16
CA GLN A 447 -22.77 2.35 17.55
C GLN A 447 -22.13 2.35 18.95
N ARG A 448 -21.30 3.37 19.27
CA ARG A 448 -20.70 3.51 20.59
C ARG A 448 -21.74 3.71 21.69
N LYS A 449 -22.74 4.56 21.44
CA LYS A 449 -23.85 4.77 22.39
C LYS A 449 -24.67 3.50 22.59
N GLU A 450 -25.03 2.81 21.50
CA GLU A 450 -25.76 1.54 21.57
C GLU A 450 -24.98 0.51 22.38
N TYR A 451 -23.67 0.37 22.12
CA TYR A 451 -22.79 -0.48 22.91
C TYR A 451 -22.75 -0.10 24.39
N GLU A 452 -22.55 1.18 24.72
CA GLU A 452 -22.52 1.66 26.10
C GLU A 452 -23.86 1.40 26.81
N THR A 453 -24.99 1.60 26.14
CA THR A 453 -26.33 1.31 26.70
C THR A 453 -26.54 -0.19 26.93
N GLN A 454 -26.11 -1.04 26.00
CA GLN A 454 -26.19 -2.49 26.17
C GLN A 454 -25.26 -2.99 27.28
N LEU A 455 -24.05 -2.43 27.38
CA LEU A 455 -23.09 -2.73 28.43
C LEU A 455 -23.64 -2.36 29.81
N GLN A 456 -24.21 -1.16 29.97
CA GLN A 456 -24.86 -0.72 31.20
C GLN A 456 -26.06 -1.61 31.56
N TYR A 457 -26.87 -1.98 30.57
CA TYR A 457 -28.01 -2.87 30.78
C TYR A 457 -27.56 -4.25 31.26
N ARG A 458 -26.50 -4.81 30.67
CA ARG A 458 -25.88 -6.07 31.12
C ARG A 458 -25.31 -5.97 32.53
N GLN A 459 -24.57 -4.90 32.84
CA GLN A 459 -24.03 -4.67 34.18
C GLN A 459 -25.15 -4.57 35.23
N HIS A 460 -26.25 -3.88 34.91
CA HIS A 460 -27.40 -3.77 35.79
C HIS A 460 -28.09 -5.12 36.03
N LEU A 461 -28.29 -5.93 34.98
CA LEU A 461 -28.82 -7.28 35.10
C LEU A 461 -27.90 -8.17 35.95
N GLN A 462 -26.58 -8.10 35.72
CA GLN A 462 -25.58 -8.86 36.46
C GLN A 462 -25.59 -8.50 37.95
N ALA A 463 -25.57 -7.20 38.28
CA ALA A 463 -25.64 -6.73 39.67
C ALA A 463 -26.93 -7.16 40.38
N TYR A 464 -28.06 -7.23 39.66
CA TYR A 464 -29.32 -7.77 40.19
C TYR A 464 -29.23 -9.28 40.45
N ILE A 465 -28.66 -10.03 39.50
CA ILE A 465 -28.46 -11.47 39.64
C ILE A 465 -27.56 -11.74 40.85
N ASP A 466 -26.39 -11.11 40.94
CA ASP A 466 -25.42 -11.34 42.01
C ASP A 466 -26.00 -11.02 43.40
N ARG A 467 -26.79 -9.95 43.50
CA ARG A 467 -27.42 -9.54 44.76
C ARG A 467 -28.54 -10.47 45.22
N TRP A 468 -29.29 -11.09 44.30
CA TRP A 468 -30.52 -11.82 44.63
C TRP A 468 -30.49 -13.32 44.32
N ARG A 469 -29.40 -13.85 43.74
CA ARG A 469 -29.24 -15.28 43.39
C ARG A 469 -29.38 -16.22 44.58
N TYR A 470 -28.92 -15.80 45.76
CA TYR A 470 -28.94 -16.61 46.99
C TYR A 470 -30.17 -16.37 47.87
N ASN A 471 -31.07 -15.45 47.49
CA ASN A 471 -32.28 -15.17 48.26
C ASN A 471 -33.46 -16.01 47.75
N ALA A 472 -33.97 -16.92 48.59
CA ALA A 472 -35.03 -17.87 48.24
C ALA A 472 -36.32 -17.21 47.70
N ALA A 473 -36.68 -16.01 48.18
CA ALA A 473 -37.91 -15.32 47.75
C ALA A 473 -37.82 -14.66 46.37
N ARG A 474 -36.60 -14.32 45.90
CA ARG A 474 -36.37 -13.64 44.61
C ARG A 474 -35.56 -14.47 43.60
N ALA A 475 -35.21 -15.70 43.97
CA ALA A 475 -34.46 -16.64 43.13
C ALA A 475 -35.13 -16.87 41.76
N ALA A 476 -36.46 -17.00 41.71
CA ALA A 476 -37.19 -17.19 40.45
C ALA A 476 -37.07 -15.98 39.49
N GLN A 477 -37.03 -14.75 40.03
CA GLN A 477 -36.82 -13.54 39.24
C GLN A 477 -35.37 -13.40 38.78
N ALA A 478 -34.40 -13.75 39.63
CA ALA A 478 -32.99 -13.79 39.25
C ALA A 478 -32.73 -14.81 38.13
N GLN A 479 -33.35 -16.00 38.20
CA GLN A 479 -33.31 -17.02 37.13
C GLN A 479 -33.92 -16.54 35.81
N SER A 480 -35.01 -15.77 35.86
CA SER A 480 -35.58 -15.14 34.66
C SER A 480 -34.62 -14.12 34.04
N LYS A 481 -33.94 -13.31 34.85
CA LYS A 481 -32.93 -12.35 34.37
C LYS A 481 -31.68 -13.03 33.81
N ILE A 482 -31.25 -14.17 34.36
CA ILE A 482 -30.18 -15.00 33.81
C ILE A 482 -30.53 -15.45 32.38
N LYS A 483 -31.74 -15.98 32.17
CA LYS A 483 -32.19 -16.37 30.82
C LYS A 483 -32.30 -15.20 29.85
N ILE A 484 -32.59 -13.99 30.32
CA ILE A 484 -32.59 -12.78 29.49
C ILE A 484 -31.15 -12.41 29.13
N LEU A 485 -30.21 -12.54 30.06
CA LEU A 485 -28.80 -12.29 29.81
C LEU A 485 -28.21 -13.27 28.78
N GLU A 486 -28.55 -14.56 28.88
CA GLU A 486 -28.14 -15.61 27.92
C GLU A 486 -28.73 -15.44 26.52
N LYS A 487 -29.90 -14.81 26.41
CA LYS A 487 -30.55 -14.54 25.11
C LYS A 487 -30.09 -13.24 24.46
N LEU A 488 -29.37 -12.37 25.17
CA LEU A 488 -28.86 -11.13 24.58
C LEU A 488 -27.73 -11.48 23.60
N PRO A 489 -27.78 -10.99 22.34
CA PRO A 489 -26.73 -11.26 21.36
C PRO A 489 -25.36 -10.82 21.85
N GLU A 490 -24.31 -11.52 21.44
CA GLU A 490 -22.92 -11.18 21.83
C GLU A 490 -22.61 -9.72 21.51
N LEU A 491 -21.97 -9.05 22.46
CA LEU A 491 -21.71 -7.62 22.39
C LEU A 491 -20.30 -7.46 21.82
N GLU A 492 -20.22 -7.16 20.54
CA GLU A 492 -18.95 -6.82 19.91
C GLU A 492 -18.57 -5.38 20.33
N PRO A 493 -17.36 -5.14 20.86
CA PRO A 493 -16.89 -3.78 21.12
C PRO A 493 -16.94 -2.95 19.83
N PRO A 494 -17.38 -1.68 19.89
CA PRO A 494 -17.29 -0.79 18.74
C PRO A 494 -15.84 -0.71 18.35
N GLU A 495 -15.58 -0.69 17.05
CA GLU A 495 -14.22 -0.52 16.56
C GLU A 495 -13.65 0.81 17.08
N GLU A 496 -12.67 0.73 17.98
CA GLU A 496 -11.89 1.90 18.33
C GLU A 496 -11.05 2.26 17.11
N ALA A 497 -11.35 3.41 16.50
CA ALA A 497 -10.41 4.01 15.58
C ALA A 497 -9.13 4.27 16.38
N ASP A 498 -8.03 3.58 16.03
CA ASP A 498 -6.70 3.87 16.55
C ASP A 498 -6.43 5.37 16.29
N SER A 499 -6.68 6.22 17.28
CA SER A 499 -6.46 7.65 17.12
C SER A 499 -4.95 7.88 17.13
N GLU A 500 -4.40 8.13 15.95
CA GLU A 500 -2.99 8.43 15.77
C GLU A 500 -2.69 9.79 16.41
N SER A 501 -1.67 9.88 17.27
CA SER A 501 -1.33 11.13 17.96
C SER A 501 0.15 11.42 17.86
N PHE A 502 0.53 12.24 16.87
CA PHE A 502 1.92 12.63 16.71
C PHE A 502 2.32 13.59 17.83
N LYS A 503 3.49 13.36 18.42
CA LYS A 503 4.02 14.22 19.47
C LYS A 503 5.45 14.62 19.17
N PHE A 504 5.65 15.92 18.98
CA PHE A 504 6.98 16.53 18.90
C PHE A 504 7.37 17.10 20.27
N PRO A 505 8.63 16.91 20.72
CA PRO A 505 9.10 17.49 21.95
C PRO A 505 9.23 19.01 21.83
N ASP A 506 8.94 19.73 22.91
CA ASP A 506 9.15 21.17 22.96
C ASP A 506 10.65 21.51 22.85
N PRO A 507 11.03 22.48 21.99
CA PRO A 507 12.42 22.88 21.82
C PRO A 507 12.95 23.72 22.99
N GLU A 508 14.27 23.72 23.13
CA GLU A 508 14.97 24.61 24.06
C GLU A 508 14.93 26.05 23.54
N LYS A 509 14.97 27.04 24.43
CA LYS A 509 15.00 28.45 24.01
C LYS A 509 16.36 28.80 23.44
N ILE A 510 16.39 29.31 22.20
CA ILE A 510 17.60 29.80 21.52
C ILE A 510 17.39 31.27 21.14
N SER A 511 18.44 32.08 21.30
CA SER A 511 18.45 33.49 20.88
C SER A 511 18.49 33.62 19.35
N PRO A 512 17.66 34.49 18.74
CA PRO A 512 17.74 34.83 17.32
C PRO A 512 19.10 35.46 16.93
N PRO A 513 19.50 35.43 15.64
CA PRO A 513 18.82 34.83 14.49
C PRO A 513 19.00 33.30 14.45
N LEU A 514 18.02 32.56 13.90
CA LEU A 514 18.11 31.10 13.75
C LEU A 514 18.55 30.73 12.33
N LEU A 515 17.71 31.04 11.34
CA LEU A 515 17.98 30.87 9.92
C LEU A 515 17.59 32.15 9.21
N GLN A 516 18.51 32.70 8.42
CA GLN A 516 18.27 33.91 7.68
C GLN A 516 18.98 33.84 6.32
N LEU A 517 18.27 34.19 5.26
CA LEU A 517 18.87 34.53 3.96
C LEU A 517 18.69 36.02 3.72
N ASP A 518 19.77 36.69 3.36
CA ASP A 518 19.85 38.11 3.08
C ASP A 518 20.45 38.32 1.68
N GLU A 519 19.65 38.87 0.79
CA GLU A 519 19.91 39.10 -0.64
C GLU A 519 20.52 37.89 -1.38
N ALA A 520 20.14 36.68 -0.96
CA ALA A 520 20.75 35.45 -1.44
C ALA A 520 20.37 35.16 -2.90
N THR A 521 21.37 34.93 -3.75
CA THR A 521 21.19 34.51 -5.14
C THR A 521 21.95 33.22 -5.38
N PHE A 522 21.32 32.27 -6.07
CA PHE A 522 21.89 30.95 -6.35
C PHE A 522 21.43 30.40 -7.70
N GLY A 523 22.36 29.74 -8.40
CA GLY A 523 22.12 28.94 -9.60
C GLY A 523 23.09 27.75 -9.64
N TYR A 524 22.67 26.61 -10.19
CA TYR A 524 23.55 25.44 -10.34
C TYR A 524 24.64 25.66 -11.41
N SER A 525 24.39 26.57 -12.34
CA SER A 525 25.37 27.08 -13.31
C SER A 525 25.26 28.60 -13.36
N ALA A 526 26.34 29.27 -13.76
CA ALA A 526 26.37 30.73 -13.88
C ALA A 526 25.28 31.26 -14.83
N ASP A 527 24.89 30.45 -15.83
CA ASP A 527 23.90 30.81 -16.84
C ASP A 527 22.45 30.53 -16.40
N LYS A 528 22.24 29.75 -15.34
CA LYS A 528 20.90 29.34 -14.88
C LYS A 528 20.68 29.67 -13.40
N ILE A 529 20.32 30.93 -13.16
CA ILE A 529 19.91 31.42 -11.83
C ILE A 529 18.54 30.83 -11.49
N ILE A 530 18.45 30.22 -10.32
CA ILE A 530 17.22 29.58 -9.82
C ILE A 530 16.54 30.47 -8.77
N LEU A 531 17.33 31.11 -7.92
CA LEU A 531 16.85 32.02 -6.88
C LEU A 531 17.64 33.32 -6.97
N LYS A 532 16.96 34.45 -6.96
CA LYS A 532 17.55 35.79 -7.08
C LYS A 532 17.03 36.70 -6.00
N ASN A 533 17.96 37.29 -5.24
CA ASN A 533 17.69 38.28 -4.19
C ASN A 533 16.61 37.82 -3.19
N VAL A 534 16.82 36.64 -2.60
CA VAL A 534 15.88 36.03 -1.64
C VAL A 534 16.17 36.53 -0.23
N ASN A 535 15.15 37.10 0.40
CA ASN A 535 15.17 37.59 1.78
C ASN A 535 14.17 36.80 2.61
N ILE A 536 14.65 35.95 3.53
CA ILE A 536 13.79 35.18 4.44
C ILE A 536 14.43 35.12 5.82
N ASP A 537 13.61 35.33 6.85
CA ASP A 537 14.01 35.22 8.26
C ASP A 537 13.08 34.25 8.97
N VAL A 538 13.66 33.31 9.72
CA VAL A 538 12.95 32.21 10.37
C VAL A 538 13.21 32.27 11.87
N THR A 539 12.14 32.43 12.63
CA THR A 539 12.11 32.45 14.10
C THR A 539 11.46 31.19 14.67
N LEU A 540 11.53 30.97 16.00
CA LEU A 540 10.85 29.83 16.65
C LEU A 540 9.31 29.90 16.51
N GLU A 541 8.75 31.08 16.33
CA GLU A 541 7.31 31.28 16.16
C GLU A 541 6.89 31.28 14.68
N SER A 542 7.87 31.23 13.76
CA SER A 542 7.58 31.24 12.32
C SER A 542 6.83 29.97 11.92
N ARG A 543 5.74 30.16 11.17
CA ARG A 543 4.91 29.13 10.56
C ARG A 543 4.76 29.48 9.09
N ILE A 544 5.69 28.99 8.27
CA ILE A 544 5.86 29.40 6.88
C ILE A 544 5.45 28.24 5.97
N ALA A 545 4.47 28.49 5.10
CA ALA A 545 4.17 27.61 3.97
C ALA A 545 4.82 28.17 2.71
N VAL A 546 5.55 27.33 1.99
CA VAL A 546 6.21 27.67 0.73
C VAL A 546 5.47 26.97 -0.40
N ILE A 547 4.91 27.75 -1.31
CA ILE A 547 4.15 27.27 -2.46
C ILE A 547 4.81 27.72 -3.76
N GLY A 548 4.58 26.98 -4.83
CA GLY A 548 5.13 27.28 -6.15
C GLY A 548 5.19 26.04 -7.04
N PRO A 549 5.38 26.20 -8.36
CA PRO A 549 5.44 25.08 -9.28
C PRO A 549 6.66 24.19 -9.02
N ASN A 550 6.59 22.94 -9.47
CA ASN A 550 7.68 21.99 -9.35
C ASN A 550 8.87 22.46 -10.18
N GLY A 551 10.06 22.42 -9.57
CA GLY A 551 11.27 22.94 -10.18
C GLY A 551 11.49 24.44 -10.01
N ALA A 552 10.61 25.18 -9.31
CA ALA A 552 10.80 26.60 -9.02
C ALA A 552 11.99 26.92 -8.10
N GLY A 553 12.58 25.90 -7.45
CA GLY A 553 13.70 26.08 -6.52
C GLY A 553 13.35 25.95 -5.03
N LYS A 554 12.15 25.46 -4.68
CA LYS A 554 11.69 25.25 -3.27
C LYS A 554 12.71 24.44 -2.44
N SER A 555 13.10 23.25 -2.92
CA SER A 555 14.10 22.43 -2.23
C SER A 555 15.51 23.04 -2.26
N THR A 556 15.83 23.85 -3.28
CA THR A 556 17.10 24.59 -3.35
C THR A 556 17.14 25.69 -2.28
N MET A 557 16.03 26.39 -2.05
CA MET A 557 15.88 27.38 -0.98
C MET A 557 16.07 26.73 0.39
N ILE A 558 15.46 25.56 0.62
CA ILE A 558 15.68 24.79 1.85
C ILE A 558 17.16 24.46 2.05
N LYS A 559 17.84 23.98 1.01
CA LYS A 559 19.27 23.65 1.10
C LYS A 559 20.16 24.88 1.37
N LEU A 560 19.77 26.07 0.92
CA LEU A 560 20.43 27.32 1.28
C LEU A 560 20.18 27.68 2.75
N LEU A 561 18.95 27.47 3.25
CA LEU A 561 18.60 27.71 4.66
C LEU A 561 19.30 26.74 5.61
N THR A 562 19.45 25.46 5.24
CA THR A 562 20.14 24.45 6.06
C THR A 562 21.66 24.61 6.02
N GLY A 563 22.20 25.36 5.05
CA GLY A 563 23.63 25.55 4.85
C GLY A 563 24.32 24.46 4.02
N ASP A 564 23.55 23.55 3.40
CA ASP A 564 24.07 22.52 2.49
C ASP A 564 24.57 23.14 1.16
N LEU A 565 23.99 24.28 0.77
CA LEU A 565 24.42 25.07 -0.37
C LEU A 565 24.86 26.47 0.09
N GLN A 566 25.91 26.99 -0.54
CA GLN A 566 26.34 28.37 -0.34
C GLN A 566 25.76 29.27 -1.43
N PRO A 567 25.24 30.45 -1.07
CA PRO A 567 24.77 31.41 -2.06
C PRO A 567 25.94 31.94 -2.91
N MET A 568 25.67 32.27 -4.17
CA MET A 568 26.65 32.89 -5.07
C MET A 568 26.88 34.37 -4.69
N THR A 569 25.79 35.07 -4.37
CA THR A 569 25.80 36.43 -3.83
C THR A 569 24.83 36.53 -2.66
N GLY A 570 25.03 37.48 -1.76
CA GLY A 570 24.25 37.61 -0.52
C GLY A 570 24.83 36.79 0.62
N ARG A 571 24.07 36.65 1.71
CA ARG A 571 24.50 36.00 2.96
C ARG A 571 23.46 35.01 3.46
N ALA A 572 23.90 33.80 3.79
CA ALA A 572 23.12 32.82 4.52
C ALA A 572 23.67 32.72 5.96
N THR A 573 22.83 32.97 6.96
CA THR A 573 23.20 32.88 8.38
C THR A 573 22.47 31.73 9.02
N HIS A 574 23.22 30.81 9.63
CA HIS A 574 22.73 29.65 10.34
C HIS A 574 23.30 29.61 11.76
N ASN A 575 22.45 29.48 12.77
CA ASN A 575 22.87 29.36 14.16
C ASN A 575 23.35 27.94 14.47
N SER A 576 24.61 27.78 14.89
CA SER A 576 25.22 26.46 15.15
C SER A 576 24.57 25.65 16.28
N ARG A 577 23.81 26.30 17.18
CA ARG A 577 23.04 25.61 18.23
C ARG A 577 21.64 25.20 17.78
N CYS A 578 21.17 25.73 16.64
CA CYS A 578 19.89 25.35 16.06
C CYS A 578 19.96 23.89 15.59
N ARG A 579 18.91 23.13 15.90
CA ARG A 579 18.76 21.74 15.44
C ARG A 579 17.61 21.73 14.46
N ILE A 580 17.89 21.32 13.23
CA ILE A 580 16.90 21.28 12.17
C ILE A 580 16.53 19.82 11.91
N ALA A 581 15.23 19.52 11.97
CA ALA A 581 14.70 18.26 11.48
C ALA A 581 14.17 18.46 10.07
N TYR A 582 14.81 17.83 9.09
CA TYR A 582 14.38 17.91 7.69
C TYR A 582 13.72 16.61 7.24
N PHE A 583 12.43 16.68 6.98
CA PHE A 583 11.66 15.63 6.31
C PHE A 583 11.67 15.92 4.82
N THR A 584 12.26 15.01 4.03
CA THR A 584 12.34 15.11 2.58
C THR A 584 11.49 14.03 1.92
N GLN A 585 11.06 14.25 0.69
CA GLN A 585 10.33 13.23 -0.09
C GLN A 585 11.13 11.91 -0.22
N HIS A 586 12.45 11.98 -0.27
CA HIS A 586 13.34 10.81 -0.33
C HIS A 586 13.91 10.39 1.02
N PHE A 587 13.43 10.95 2.14
CA PHE A 587 13.97 10.65 3.47
C PHE A 587 13.76 9.18 3.84
N VAL A 588 12.71 8.56 3.31
CA VAL A 588 12.47 7.12 3.44
C VAL A 588 13.65 6.30 2.91
N ASN A 589 14.32 6.76 1.85
CA ASN A 589 15.50 6.08 1.28
C ASN A 589 16.76 6.24 2.14
N GLN A 590 16.77 7.16 3.12
CA GLN A 590 17.86 7.31 4.08
C GLN A 590 17.73 6.32 5.25
N LEU A 591 16.59 5.64 5.39
CA LEU A 591 16.39 4.60 6.39
C LEU A 591 17.13 3.33 5.95
N ASP A 592 17.83 2.68 6.88
CA ASP A 592 18.43 1.37 6.63
C ASP A 592 17.31 0.32 6.53
N MET A 593 17.03 -0.12 5.31
CA MET A 593 15.93 -1.04 5.00
C MET A 593 16.13 -2.44 5.61
N THR A 594 17.38 -2.79 5.98
CA THR A 594 17.72 -4.14 6.42
C THR A 594 17.41 -4.41 7.89
N VAL A 595 17.32 -3.34 8.69
CA VAL A 595 17.10 -3.39 10.14
C VAL A 595 15.64 -3.13 10.50
N SER A 596 15.27 -3.40 11.76
CA SER A 596 13.95 -3.04 12.29
C SER A 596 13.93 -1.59 12.80
N PRO A 597 12.75 -0.92 12.84
CA PRO A 597 12.63 0.45 13.37
C PRO A 597 13.20 0.62 14.78
N VAL A 598 12.97 -0.35 15.66
CA VAL A 598 13.49 -0.31 17.05
C VAL A 598 15.02 -0.35 17.06
N THR A 599 15.61 -1.29 16.32
CA THR A 599 17.07 -1.41 16.21
C THR A 599 17.68 -0.17 15.56
N PHE A 600 17.01 0.41 14.56
CA PHE A 600 17.44 1.64 13.91
C PHE A 600 17.50 2.83 14.89
N LEU A 601 16.45 3.02 15.71
CA LEU A 601 16.44 4.05 16.74
C LEU A 601 17.52 3.81 17.80
N GLN A 602 17.70 2.56 18.22
CA GLN A 602 18.72 2.18 19.21
C GLN A 602 20.14 2.45 18.71
N ALA A 603 20.41 2.18 17.43
CA ALA A 603 21.70 2.45 16.80
C ALA A 603 21.97 3.97 16.68
N LYS A 604 20.95 4.76 16.32
CA LYS A 604 21.09 6.21 16.09
C LYS A 604 21.10 7.02 17.39
N PHE A 605 20.36 6.61 18.41
CA PHE A 605 20.19 7.33 19.67
C PHE A 605 20.44 6.43 20.88
N PRO A 606 21.65 5.91 21.11
CA PRO A 606 21.91 4.99 22.21
C PRO A 606 21.60 5.61 23.58
N GLY A 607 21.10 4.80 24.51
CA GLY A 607 20.89 5.21 25.91
C GLY A 607 19.51 4.96 26.50
N LYS A 608 18.53 4.55 25.69
CA LYS A 608 17.18 4.16 26.15
C LYS A 608 16.93 2.66 26.09
N THR A 609 15.92 2.20 26.83
CA THR A 609 15.47 0.80 26.81
C THR A 609 14.68 0.48 25.54
N GLU A 610 14.62 -0.80 25.15
CA GLU A 610 13.82 -1.25 23.98
C GLU A 610 12.35 -0.84 24.12
N GLN A 611 11.79 -0.96 25.34
CA GLN A 611 10.41 -0.62 25.63
C GLN A 611 10.12 0.87 25.41
N GLU A 612 11.06 1.76 25.77
CA GLU A 612 10.92 3.19 25.49
C GLU A 612 10.93 3.51 23.98
N TYR A 613 11.76 2.83 23.18
CA TYR A 613 11.71 3.00 21.71
C TYR A 613 10.39 2.50 21.14
N ARG A 614 9.85 1.40 21.67
CA ARG A 614 8.55 0.85 21.25
C ARG A 614 7.40 1.76 21.64
N SER A 615 7.40 2.31 22.85
CA SER A 615 6.41 3.32 23.27
C SER A 615 6.51 4.58 22.43
N HIS A 616 7.73 5.02 22.10
CA HIS A 616 7.94 6.17 21.22
C HIS A 616 7.41 5.90 19.80
N LEU A 617 7.77 4.78 19.18
CA LEU A 617 7.23 4.36 17.88
C LEU A 617 5.70 4.19 17.92
N GLY A 618 5.17 3.70 19.03
CA GLY A 618 3.73 3.57 19.27
C GLY A 618 3.00 4.92 19.22
N SER A 619 3.60 6.00 19.71
CA SER A 619 3.04 7.35 19.59
C SER A 619 2.91 7.81 18.14
N PHE A 620 3.77 7.33 17.23
CA PHE A 620 3.67 7.59 15.79
C PHE A 620 2.83 6.54 15.05
N GLY A 621 2.04 5.73 15.75
CA GLY A 621 1.14 4.74 15.16
C GLY A 621 1.84 3.45 14.69
N ILE A 622 3.04 3.15 15.19
CA ILE A 622 3.74 1.88 14.93
C ILE A 622 3.67 1.01 16.19
N THR A 623 2.68 0.12 16.23
CA THR A 623 2.36 -0.72 17.40
C THR A 623 2.73 -2.19 17.16
N GLY A 624 2.73 -2.98 18.24
CA GLY A 624 2.83 -4.44 18.18
C GLY A 624 4.10 -4.99 17.53
N LEU A 625 3.92 -5.88 16.55
CA LEU A 625 4.99 -6.58 15.83
C LEU A 625 5.61 -5.76 14.69
N THR A 626 4.92 -4.72 14.21
CA THR A 626 5.40 -3.87 13.10
C THR A 626 6.72 -3.17 13.44
N GLY A 627 6.93 -2.80 14.71
CA GLY A 627 8.20 -2.23 15.18
C GLY A 627 9.39 -3.21 15.16
N LEU A 628 9.13 -4.52 15.09
CA LEU A 628 10.16 -5.57 15.02
C LEU A 628 10.41 -6.10 13.61
N GLN A 629 9.51 -5.79 12.67
CA GLN A 629 9.69 -6.14 11.26
C GLN A 629 10.79 -5.29 10.63
N LYS A 630 11.35 -5.78 9.52
CA LYS A 630 12.34 -5.02 8.76
C LYS A 630 11.69 -3.82 8.10
N ILE A 631 12.41 -2.69 8.07
CA ILE A 631 11.91 -1.46 7.45
C ILE A 631 11.54 -1.70 5.98
N ASP A 632 12.27 -2.55 5.25
CA ASP A 632 11.97 -2.89 3.85
C ASP A 632 10.52 -3.36 3.64
N THR A 633 10.01 -4.18 4.55
CA THR A 633 8.67 -4.80 4.47
C THR A 633 7.52 -3.86 4.85
N LEU A 634 7.83 -2.69 5.42
CA LEU A 634 6.83 -1.71 5.83
C LEU A 634 6.22 -0.99 4.62
N SER A 635 4.96 -0.60 4.74
CA SER A 635 4.30 0.26 3.74
C SER A 635 4.95 1.66 3.70
N GLY A 636 4.76 2.40 2.60
CA GLY A 636 5.27 3.77 2.48
C GLY A 636 4.86 4.68 3.65
N GLY A 637 3.60 4.59 4.08
CA GLY A 637 3.13 5.36 5.23
C GLY A 637 3.68 4.91 6.57
N GLN A 638 3.89 3.61 6.77
CA GLN A 638 4.60 3.12 7.96
C GLN A 638 6.06 3.61 7.96
N LYS A 639 6.74 3.61 6.81
CA LYS A 639 8.10 4.16 6.66
C LYS A 639 8.13 5.66 6.98
N ALA A 640 7.16 6.43 6.50
CA ALA A 640 7.02 7.85 6.82
C ALA A 640 6.82 8.08 8.33
N ARG A 641 6.00 7.25 9.00
CA ARG A 641 5.82 7.30 10.45
C ARG A 641 7.10 6.99 11.23
N VAL A 642 7.88 5.99 10.78
CA VAL A 642 9.22 5.73 11.35
C VAL A 642 10.11 6.97 11.18
N ALA A 643 10.09 7.60 10.01
CA ALA A 643 10.86 8.81 9.77
C ALA A 643 10.45 9.96 10.71
N PHE A 644 9.16 10.23 10.91
CA PHE A 644 8.69 11.22 11.88
C PHE A 644 9.11 10.89 13.32
N ALA A 645 9.08 9.61 13.70
CA ALA A 645 9.59 9.18 14.99
C ALA A 645 11.10 9.46 15.13
N VAL A 646 11.89 9.18 14.10
CA VAL A 646 13.32 9.46 14.09
C VAL A 646 13.59 10.97 14.21
N LEU A 647 12.82 11.79 13.50
CA LEU A 647 12.94 13.26 13.54
C LEU A 647 12.56 13.80 14.92
N SER A 648 11.48 13.31 15.52
CA SER A 648 11.05 13.71 16.87
C SER A 648 12.13 13.45 17.92
N MET A 649 12.86 12.33 17.82
CA MET A 649 13.97 12.03 18.74
C MET A 649 15.15 13.01 18.68
N THR A 650 15.34 13.73 17.57
CA THR A 650 16.40 14.74 17.44
C THR A 650 16.14 15.99 18.29
N LYS A 651 14.93 16.15 18.85
CA LYS A 651 14.48 17.35 19.55
C LYS A 651 14.76 18.63 18.75
N PRO A 652 14.15 18.77 17.56
CA PRO A 652 14.45 19.88 16.65
C PRO A 652 13.90 21.20 17.18
N HIS A 653 14.60 22.29 16.85
CA HIS A 653 14.13 23.67 17.04
C HIS A 653 13.32 24.15 15.83
N ILE A 654 13.70 23.68 14.64
CA ILE A 654 13.03 23.99 13.38
C ILE A 654 12.68 22.69 12.67
N LEU A 655 11.42 22.59 12.25
CA LEU A 655 10.90 21.49 11.45
C LEU A 655 10.77 21.94 10.00
N LEU A 656 11.47 21.29 9.09
CA LEU A 656 11.35 21.49 7.65
C LEU A 656 10.62 20.28 7.06
N LEU A 657 9.46 20.51 6.47
CA LEU A 657 8.61 19.45 5.91
C LEU A 657 8.47 19.65 4.41
N ASP A 658 9.07 18.76 3.61
CA ASP A 658 8.91 18.76 2.15
C ASP A 658 7.90 17.67 1.75
N GLU A 659 6.71 18.10 1.32
CA GLU A 659 5.55 17.29 0.95
C GLU A 659 5.20 16.18 1.97
N PRO A 660 4.87 16.53 3.22
CA PRO A 660 4.59 15.55 4.27
C PRO A 660 3.34 14.69 4.02
N SER A 661 2.40 15.16 3.18
CA SER A 661 1.15 14.47 2.86
C SER A 661 1.32 13.24 1.96
N ASN A 662 2.36 13.18 1.12
CA ASN A 662 2.52 12.18 0.05
C ASN A 662 2.56 10.70 0.48
N HIS A 663 2.86 10.44 1.74
CA HIS A 663 2.94 9.07 2.27
C HIS A 663 2.06 8.87 3.50
N LEU A 664 1.41 9.92 3.99
CA LEU A 664 0.53 9.84 5.14
C LEU A 664 -0.91 9.62 4.67
N ASP A 665 -1.62 8.78 5.41
CA ASP A 665 -3.06 8.64 5.25
C ASP A 665 -3.80 9.80 5.91
N ILE A 666 -5.10 9.87 5.64
CA ILE A 666 -6.00 10.93 6.11
C ILE A 666 -5.93 11.14 7.63
N GLU A 667 -5.78 10.06 8.40
CA GLU A 667 -5.65 10.07 9.87
C GLU A 667 -4.25 10.56 10.30
N GLY A 668 -3.18 10.09 9.63
CA GLY A 668 -1.82 10.54 9.89
C GLY A 668 -1.60 12.02 9.58
N ILE A 669 -2.25 12.56 8.54
CA ILE A 669 -2.20 14.01 8.23
C ILE A 669 -2.90 14.82 9.32
N ASP A 670 -4.07 14.38 9.81
CA ASP A 670 -4.75 15.03 10.94
C ASP A 670 -3.88 15.04 12.19
N ALA A 671 -3.27 13.89 12.53
CA ALA A 671 -2.36 13.77 13.65
C ALA A 671 -1.15 14.71 13.51
N LEU A 672 -0.60 14.85 12.30
CA LEU A 672 0.50 15.76 12.02
C LEU A 672 0.10 17.23 12.16
N ILE A 673 -1.08 17.62 11.67
CA ILE A 673 -1.62 18.98 11.81
C ILE A 673 -1.77 19.34 13.28
N GLU A 674 -2.35 18.46 14.09
CA GLU A 674 -2.51 18.67 15.53
C GLU A 674 -1.15 18.79 16.23
N ALA A 675 -0.19 17.93 15.86
CA ALA A 675 1.15 17.96 16.42
C ALA A 675 1.90 19.27 16.09
N ILE A 676 1.77 19.78 14.88
CA ILE A 676 2.37 21.05 14.46
C ILE A 676 1.74 22.25 15.18
N LYS A 677 0.42 22.21 15.41
CA LYS A 677 -0.29 23.25 16.18
C LYS A 677 0.22 23.35 17.61
N VAL A 678 0.55 22.21 18.24
CA VAL A 678 1.05 22.16 19.62
C VAL A 678 2.55 22.46 19.70
N PHE A 679 3.32 22.14 18.66
CA PHE A 679 4.77 22.32 18.63
C PHE A 679 5.17 23.80 18.77
N LYS A 680 6.14 24.10 19.63
CA LYS A 680 6.61 25.47 19.93
C LYS A 680 7.86 25.91 19.16
N GLY A 681 8.38 25.09 18.25
CA GLY A 681 9.51 25.45 17.39
C GLY A 681 9.07 26.04 16.05
N GLY A 682 10.02 26.52 15.25
CA GLY A 682 9.73 27.08 13.92
C GLY A 682 9.35 25.97 12.94
N VAL A 683 8.39 26.23 12.05
CA VAL A 683 7.97 25.25 11.04
C VAL A 683 7.99 25.90 9.66
N ILE A 684 8.65 25.23 8.72
CA ILE A 684 8.60 25.54 7.29
C ILE A 684 8.07 24.31 6.59
N SER A 685 6.93 24.45 5.92
CA SER A 685 6.32 23.39 5.12
C SER A 685 6.32 23.77 3.64
N ILE A 686 6.73 22.83 2.79
CA ILE A 686 6.37 22.78 1.39
C ILE A 686 5.26 21.75 1.30
N SER A 687 4.09 22.18 0.87
CA SER A 687 2.99 21.27 0.63
C SER A 687 2.07 21.84 -0.44
N HIS A 688 1.37 20.95 -1.14
CA HIS A 688 0.25 21.31 -1.99
C HIS A 688 -1.12 21.14 -1.33
N ASP A 689 -1.17 20.60 -0.10
CA ASP A 689 -2.42 20.38 0.65
C ASP A 689 -2.89 21.70 1.29
N GLU A 690 -4.01 22.22 0.77
CA GLU A 690 -4.66 23.44 1.22
C GLU A 690 -5.04 23.41 2.70
N ARG A 691 -5.59 22.29 3.17
CA ARG A 691 -6.04 22.14 4.56
C ARG A 691 -4.84 22.06 5.49
N PHE A 692 -3.79 21.36 5.08
CA PHE A 692 -2.55 21.30 5.83
C PHE A 692 -1.95 22.70 6.00
N ILE A 693 -1.81 23.47 4.91
CA ILE A 693 -1.26 24.83 4.96
C ILE A 693 -2.12 25.73 5.83
N THR A 694 -3.43 25.78 5.58
CA THR A 694 -4.37 26.68 6.29
C THR A 694 -4.38 26.42 7.79
N ASN A 695 -4.19 25.17 8.22
CA ASN A 695 -4.20 24.81 9.63
C ASN A 695 -2.84 24.94 10.34
N THR A 696 -1.73 24.95 9.60
CA THR A 696 -0.38 24.88 10.19
C THR A 696 0.44 26.14 9.99
N SER A 697 0.10 26.96 8.99
CA SER A 697 0.90 28.09 8.54
C SER A 697 0.19 29.42 8.72
N ASN A 698 0.96 30.44 9.12
CA ASN A 698 0.47 31.81 9.32
C ASN A 698 1.00 32.75 8.23
N GLN A 699 2.01 32.31 7.47
CA GLN A 699 2.63 33.09 6.40
C GLN A 699 2.77 32.22 5.16
N LEU A 700 2.31 32.75 4.03
CA LEU A 700 2.45 32.10 2.73
C LEU A 700 3.57 32.77 1.93
N TRP A 701 4.46 31.96 1.37
CA TRP A 701 5.60 32.38 0.57
C TRP A 701 5.52 31.72 -0.80
N VAL A 702 5.50 32.52 -1.86
CA VAL A 702 5.41 32.05 -3.24
C VAL A 702 6.79 32.06 -3.86
N CYS A 703 7.24 30.89 -4.33
CA CYS A 703 8.47 30.68 -5.09
C CYS A 703 8.11 30.57 -6.57
N ALA A 704 8.28 31.66 -7.32
CA ALA A 704 8.01 31.73 -8.76
C ALA A 704 8.97 32.74 -9.43
N ASP A 705 9.23 32.56 -10.73
CA ASP A 705 10.06 33.47 -11.54
C ASP A 705 11.43 33.83 -10.92
N ALA A 706 12.07 32.81 -10.34
CA ALA A 706 13.33 32.91 -9.61
C ALA A 706 13.33 33.87 -8.41
N LYS A 707 12.15 34.21 -7.86
CA LYS A 707 11.99 35.02 -6.66
C LYS A 707 11.19 34.26 -5.62
N VAL A 708 11.41 34.60 -4.35
CA VAL A 708 10.57 34.14 -3.24
C VAL A 708 9.96 35.37 -2.59
N THR A 709 8.65 35.48 -2.64
CA THR A 709 7.92 36.65 -2.13
C THR A 709 6.86 36.25 -1.13
N LYS A 710 6.64 37.10 -0.13
CA LYS A 710 5.58 36.89 0.85
C LYS A 710 4.24 37.26 0.22
N PHE A 711 3.31 36.31 0.20
CA PHE A 711 1.96 36.52 -0.29
C PHE A 711 1.06 36.97 0.86
N LEU A 712 0.29 38.03 0.63
CA LEU A 712 -0.61 38.65 1.60
C LEU A 712 -2.06 38.25 1.30
N GLY A 713 -2.34 36.95 1.37
CA GLY A 713 -3.66 36.38 1.12
C GLY A 713 -3.69 34.89 1.49
N ASP A 714 -4.86 34.28 1.30
CA ASP A 714 -5.09 32.87 1.63
C ASP A 714 -4.77 31.93 0.45
N VAL A 715 -4.68 30.62 0.73
CA VAL A 715 -4.38 29.61 -0.29
C VAL A 715 -5.47 29.55 -1.37
N GLU A 716 -6.74 29.75 -1.00
CA GLU A 716 -7.86 29.83 -1.96
C GLU A 716 -7.71 31.00 -2.94
N GLU A 717 -7.27 32.16 -2.45
CA GLU A 717 -7.05 33.34 -3.29
C GLU A 717 -5.91 33.10 -4.26
N TYR A 718 -4.83 32.47 -3.78
CA TYR A 718 -3.73 32.04 -4.64
C TYR A 718 -4.19 31.03 -5.72
N LYS A 719 -5.01 30.04 -5.35
CA LYS A 719 -5.59 29.06 -6.31
C LYS A 719 -6.40 29.76 -7.39
N LYS A 720 -7.23 30.75 -7.03
CA LYS A 720 -8.02 31.53 -8.00
C LYS A 720 -7.15 32.30 -8.98
N ILE A 721 -6.08 32.96 -8.51
CA ILE A 721 -5.13 33.68 -9.36
C ILE A 721 -4.48 32.71 -10.35
N VAL A 722 -4.02 31.57 -9.87
CA VAL A 722 -3.40 30.53 -10.69
C VAL A 722 -4.36 29.99 -11.76
N THR A 723 -5.60 29.65 -11.39
CA THR A 723 -6.58 29.12 -12.34
C THR A 723 -6.92 30.15 -13.41
N GLN A 724 -7.00 31.44 -13.05
CA GLN A 724 -7.21 32.53 -14.01
C GLN A 724 -6.03 32.68 -14.98
N GLU A 725 -4.79 32.59 -14.48
CA GLU A 725 -3.59 32.62 -15.33
C GLU A 725 -3.53 31.41 -16.29
N LEU A 726 -3.87 30.21 -15.82
CA LEU A 726 -3.94 29.02 -16.67
C LEU A 726 -5.02 29.15 -17.74
N GLN A 727 -6.22 29.61 -17.37
CA GLN A 727 -7.30 29.84 -18.32
C GLN A 727 -6.95 30.91 -19.34
N ALA A 728 -6.19 31.94 -18.95
CA ALA A 728 -5.69 32.95 -19.87
C ALA A 728 -4.64 32.37 -20.85
N LYS A 729 -3.77 31.46 -20.40
CA LYS A 729 -2.79 30.78 -21.27
C LYS A 729 -3.40 29.70 -22.18
N LEU A 730 -4.53 29.12 -21.77
CA LEU A 730 -5.25 28.08 -22.52
C LEU A 730 -6.26 28.66 -23.54
N LYS A 731 -6.55 29.97 -23.49
CA LYS A 731 -7.34 30.63 -24.54
C LYS A 731 -6.44 30.97 -25.73
N PRO A 732 -6.82 30.58 -26.96
CA PRO A 732 -6.03 30.82 -28.16
C PRO A 732 -5.89 32.30 -28.50
#